data_AF-A0A1F3V9G3-F1
#
_entry.id   AF-A0A1F3V9G3-F1
#
_cell.length_a   1.000
_cell.length_b   1.000
_cell.length_c   1.000
_cell.angle_alpha   90.00
_cell.angle_beta   90.00
_cell.angle_gamma   90.00
#
_symmetry.space_group_name_H-M   'P 1'
#
loop_
_entity.id
_entity.type
_entity.pdbx_description
1 polymer ?
#
loop_
_entity_poly.entity_id
_entity_poly.type
_entity_poly.pdbx_seq_one_letter_code
_entity_poly.pdbx_strand_id
1 'polypeptide(L)'
;MVKNNRYFHILIFIFLFMTEGCISNSGKGKRNVTGQVVNNSNTVDKFHGRVLRDNPVILSGNYNLPPDTKLAKYLVSAQDYITSNNTLVASCQSITDLNNPCYRVYKDQYAAPLISSDFKWAFPAETLEFNQVHTFFHMGKLIGNFHANLDTYYKLLHLDSYGNQKTPSYDTSIPYSLYSELGHWGSLVTLQGYSNSDVENNASFSPSDFSIHLGYLKDYPQVKMVHDPSIIYHETGHAVINVLLNMRNTAHGSNNDPLFESELGYLQYDEGGAINEGLADYFAYTINQRNEFSEWALGLLKLSRPMSENSFLHIPGISTDPAERLSYPAYLTYEPNKPGVVFEEIHVGSMIITHYLVALTEDFMNKCNLSKANAIASVHNVIGETLAELGDLTSTGNSNPVFTVNLASPYSHDFARVDGSINYFNFSQTLARKLLTMYASGYRCNGYNYSKDSIETLLDSYGLLLFSTYNENGGNAITGHLGATNTSITPSNRVKSVTIPKSKIKLVSGDGLISGFIFDGRTEMQNALKNLTGSLQVTEVSPYIKSNLPLNNGNGKVSPGELVGIAFNLYNNSNTDMGGIQLLANDWDHMKNDKPCNTFEDNFPQSAEGAADSSTEANPSLIPGDCNFITRTMGNEANEDLYPVCMVEIGDDDATKWAGQEKFRQKLGMEPYLCLSGDATKTKDCFVRALKGADHAWFAKINANKSWEDSAPLSKDSKTPEFNYSNIIFFEVSEHIPPGTSFNCRMRIRFSNCSDCFTDTGRSDLDNYLDYEYTGNRPYKIINFQFVVTD
;
A
#
# COMPACT_ATOMS: atom_id res chain seq x y z
N MET A 1 23.63 49.47 71.51
CA MET A 1 22.27 49.76 71.98
C MET A 1 21.31 49.05 71.03
N VAL A 2 20.72 47.89 71.39
CA VAL A 2 19.33 47.74 71.92
C VAL A 2 18.31 48.34 70.92
N LYS A 3 17.32 47.68 70.31
CA LYS A 3 16.60 46.37 70.42
C LYS A 3 15.67 46.22 69.16
N ASN A 4 15.37 44.98 68.74
CA ASN A 4 14.10 44.38 68.19
C ASN A 4 13.20 45.16 67.18
N ASN A 5 12.43 44.59 66.23
CA ASN A 5 11.98 43.24 65.84
C ASN A 5 11.20 43.32 64.48
N ARG A 6 11.19 42.21 63.71
CA ARG A 6 10.14 41.67 62.79
C ARG A 6 9.52 42.53 61.66
N TYR A 7 9.68 42.09 60.40
CA TYR A 7 8.72 41.30 59.59
C TYR A 7 9.18 41.29 58.11
N PHE A 8 9.30 40.09 57.55
CA PHE A 8 9.67 39.83 56.16
C PHE A 8 8.36 39.69 55.36
N HIS A 9 8.11 40.54 54.36
CA HIS A 9 7.03 40.36 53.39
C HIS A 9 7.63 40.26 51.99
N ILE A 10 7.55 39.04 51.44
CA ILE A 10 7.74 38.73 50.02
C ILE A 10 6.39 38.97 49.34
N LEU A 11 6.36 39.88 48.36
CA LEU A 11 5.23 40.10 47.46
C LEU A 11 5.42 39.19 46.25
N ILE A 12 4.65 38.09 46.19
CA ILE A 12 4.51 37.21 45.03
C ILE A 12 3.38 37.77 44.17
N PHE A 13 3.70 38.19 42.95
CA PHE A 13 2.71 38.42 41.89
C PHE A 13 2.43 37.08 41.20
N ILE A 14 1.22 36.54 41.42
CA ILE A 14 0.71 35.35 40.74
C ILE A 14 0.03 35.81 39.44
N PHE A 15 0.62 35.47 38.29
CA PHE A 15 -0.07 35.42 37.01
C PHE A 15 -0.61 34.00 36.83
N LEU A 16 -1.95 33.85 36.87
CA LEU A 16 -2.63 32.61 36.49
C LEU A 16 -2.65 32.50 34.96
N PHE A 17 -1.81 31.61 34.41
CA PHE A 17 -2.05 30.97 33.12
C PHE A 17 -2.48 29.53 33.39
N MET A 18 -3.73 29.21 33.09
CA MET A 18 -4.25 27.86 33.09
C MET A 18 -3.62 27.10 31.92
N THR A 19 -2.72 26.18 32.23
CA THR A 19 -2.25 25.13 31.33
C THR A 19 -2.86 23.82 31.81
N GLU A 20 -3.98 23.41 31.24
CA GLU A 20 -4.46 22.03 31.34
C GLU A 20 -3.66 21.17 30.36
N GLY A 21 -2.44 20.82 30.77
CA GLY A 21 -1.71 19.70 30.19
C GLY A 21 -2.22 18.41 30.81
N CYS A 22 -3.17 17.74 30.16
CA CYS A 22 -3.50 16.35 30.45
C CYS A 22 -2.35 15.44 30.00
N ILE A 23 -1.29 15.38 30.81
CA ILE A 23 -0.28 14.33 30.73
C ILE A 23 -0.91 13.09 31.39
N SER A 24 -1.40 12.14 30.59
CA SER A 24 -1.60 10.78 31.10
C SER A 24 -0.24 10.13 31.27
N ASN A 25 0.33 10.24 32.47
CA ASN A 25 1.45 9.40 32.87
C ASN A 25 1.00 7.94 32.77
N SER A 26 1.54 7.18 31.83
CA SER A 26 1.43 5.73 31.73
C SER A 26 2.28 5.09 32.84
N GLY A 27 1.86 5.31 34.09
CA GLY A 27 2.39 4.61 35.24
C GLY A 27 1.90 3.17 35.25
N LYS A 28 2.82 2.22 35.33
CA LYS A 28 2.59 0.79 35.65
C LYS A 28 2.03 0.60 37.06
N GLY A 29 0.90 1.23 37.37
CA GLY A 29 0.18 1.10 38.63
C GLY A 29 -1.04 0.21 38.43
N LYS A 30 -1.10 -0.92 39.16
CA LYS A 30 -2.34 -1.73 39.27
C LYS A 30 -3.48 -0.82 39.75
N ARG A 31 -4.42 -0.47 38.86
CA ARG A 31 -5.66 0.22 39.24
C ARG A 31 -6.65 -0.80 39.79
N ASN A 32 -6.76 -0.86 41.11
CA ASN A 32 -7.90 -1.52 41.75
C ASN A 32 -9.14 -0.65 41.54
N VAL A 33 -10.01 -1.03 40.58
CA VAL A 33 -11.32 -0.40 40.40
C VAL A 33 -12.32 -1.14 41.28
N THR A 34 -12.64 -0.58 42.44
CA THR A 34 -13.75 -1.02 43.29
C THR A 34 -15.02 -0.27 42.88
N GLY A 35 -15.90 -0.95 42.12
CA GLY A 35 -17.25 -0.48 41.76
C GLY A 35 -17.50 -0.44 40.25
N GLN A 36 -18.59 -1.05 39.78
CA GLN A 36 -19.03 -0.99 38.38
C GLN A 36 -19.72 0.36 38.13
N VAL A 37 -19.27 1.11 37.12
CA VAL A 37 -19.94 2.35 36.71
C VAL A 37 -21.20 1.99 35.95
N VAL A 38 -22.34 2.51 36.40
CA VAL A 38 -23.61 2.40 35.66
C VAL A 38 -23.55 3.36 34.48
N ASN A 39 -23.67 2.84 33.25
CA ASN A 39 -23.64 3.64 32.03
C ASN A 39 -25.02 3.65 31.37
N ASN A 40 -25.86 4.62 31.76
CA ASN A 40 -27.15 4.85 31.14
C ASN A 40 -27.43 6.36 30.99
N SER A 41 -28.40 6.77 30.18
CA SER A 41 -28.69 8.18 29.89
C SER A 41 -28.91 9.03 31.15
N ASN A 42 -29.48 8.48 32.23
CA ASN A 42 -29.70 9.23 33.49
C ASN A 42 -28.41 9.57 34.24
N THR A 43 -27.28 8.98 33.87
CA THR A 43 -25.98 9.13 34.57
C THR A 43 -25.01 10.07 33.88
N VAL A 44 -25.41 10.68 32.76
CA VAL A 44 -24.59 11.63 31.99
C VAL A 44 -25.35 12.92 31.73
N ASP A 45 -24.59 13.97 31.45
CA ASP A 45 -25.08 15.25 31.00
C ASP A 45 -25.50 15.18 29.53
N LYS A 46 -26.26 16.20 29.10
CA LYS A 46 -26.62 16.36 27.69
C LYS A 46 -25.34 16.39 26.83
N PHE A 47 -25.38 15.74 25.68
CA PHE A 47 -24.30 15.59 24.68
C PHE A 47 -23.14 14.66 25.09
N HIS A 48 -23.21 14.06 26.27
CA HIS A 48 -22.12 13.25 26.83
C HIS A 48 -22.49 11.76 26.91
N GLY A 49 -21.46 10.93 26.97
CA GLY A 49 -21.51 9.48 27.13
C GLY A 49 -20.35 8.99 28.00
N ARG A 50 -20.17 7.66 28.06
CA ARG A 50 -18.95 7.03 28.59
C ARG A 50 -18.53 5.90 27.68
N VAL A 51 -17.24 5.84 27.41
CA VAL A 51 -16.58 4.93 26.48
C VAL A 51 -15.42 4.22 27.17
N LEU A 52 -14.95 3.09 26.63
CA LEU A 52 -13.67 2.51 27.06
C LEU A 52 -12.55 3.37 26.47
N ARG A 53 -11.92 4.20 27.31
CA ARG A 53 -10.89 5.16 26.85
C ARG A 53 -9.61 4.50 26.32
N ASP A 54 -9.43 3.21 26.58
CA ASP A 54 -8.33 2.37 26.11
C ASP A 54 -8.84 0.93 25.97
N ASN A 55 -8.03 0.01 25.45
CA ASN A 55 -8.45 -1.38 25.32
C ASN A 55 -8.54 -2.09 26.69
N PRO A 56 -9.32 -3.17 26.81
CA PRO A 56 -9.56 -3.81 28.10
C PRO A 56 -8.31 -4.40 28.77
N VAL A 57 -7.32 -4.86 28.01
CA VAL A 57 -6.04 -5.34 28.56
C VAL A 57 -5.30 -4.20 29.27
N ILE A 58 -5.21 -3.02 28.65
CA ILE A 58 -4.57 -1.85 29.24
C ILE A 58 -5.36 -1.33 30.44
N LEU A 59 -6.69 -1.22 30.32
CA LEU A 59 -7.53 -0.72 31.41
C LEU A 59 -7.52 -1.64 32.64
N SER A 60 -7.38 -2.96 32.43
CA SER A 60 -7.34 -3.95 33.51
C SER A 60 -5.94 -4.14 34.11
N GLY A 61 -4.88 -3.86 33.34
CA GLY A 61 -3.51 -4.26 33.68
C GLY A 61 -3.29 -5.77 33.66
N ASN A 62 -4.18 -6.54 33.01
CA ASN A 62 -4.08 -7.99 32.85
C ASN A 62 -3.95 -8.35 31.36
N TYR A 63 -2.78 -8.82 30.96
CA TYR A 63 -2.49 -9.24 29.59
C TYR A 63 -3.23 -10.53 29.19
N ASN A 64 -3.60 -11.38 30.15
CA ASN A 64 -4.37 -12.60 29.93
C ASN A 64 -5.86 -12.38 30.24
N LEU A 65 -6.44 -11.28 29.77
CA LEU A 65 -7.81 -10.92 30.08
C LEU A 65 -8.80 -11.84 29.35
N PRO A 66 -9.73 -12.52 30.06
CA PRO A 66 -10.58 -13.52 29.43
C PRO A 66 -11.69 -12.89 28.57
N PRO A 67 -12.21 -13.62 27.56
CA PRO A 67 -13.21 -13.11 26.62
C PRO A 67 -14.60 -12.90 27.23
N ASP A 68 -14.88 -13.39 28.44
CA ASP A 68 -16.13 -13.19 29.18
C ASP A 68 -16.07 -12.00 30.17
N THR A 69 -15.04 -11.17 30.04
CA THR A 69 -14.83 -10.03 30.94
C THR A 69 -15.96 -9.01 30.83
N LYS A 70 -16.50 -8.60 31.99
CA LYS A 70 -17.50 -7.52 32.09
C LYS A 70 -16.88 -6.15 31.86
N LEU A 71 -17.03 -5.63 30.64
CA LEU A 71 -16.43 -4.37 30.19
C LEU A 71 -16.86 -3.15 31.00
N ALA A 72 -18.08 -3.16 31.56
CA ALA A 72 -18.57 -2.08 32.43
C ALA A 72 -17.70 -1.81 33.67
N LYS A 73 -16.82 -2.75 34.06
CA LYS A 73 -15.85 -2.55 35.16
C LYS A 73 -14.73 -1.58 34.81
N TYR A 74 -14.48 -1.33 33.53
CA TYR A 74 -13.39 -0.49 33.04
C TYR A 74 -13.83 0.89 32.58
N LEU A 75 -15.14 1.15 32.60
CA LEU A 75 -15.67 2.49 32.43
C LEU A 75 -15.32 3.35 33.65
N VAL A 76 -15.03 4.62 33.41
CA VAL A 76 -14.74 5.61 34.46
C VAL A 76 -15.95 6.52 34.67
N SER A 77 -16.07 7.13 35.86
CA SER A 77 -17.19 8.05 36.17
C SER A 77 -17.18 9.32 35.31
N ALA A 78 -15.98 9.74 34.87
CA ALA A 78 -15.80 10.84 33.93
C ALA A 78 -16.60 10.61 32.65
N GLN A 79 -17.22 11.67 32.16
CA GLN A 79 -18.03 11.64 30.95
C GLN A 79 -17.19 12.16 29.78
N ASP A 80 -17.54 11.72 28.57
CA ASP A 80 -16.89 12.12 27.33
C ASP A 80 -17.91 12.82 26.44
N TYR A 81 -17.53 13.93 25.82
CA TYR A 81 -18.38 14.58 24.82
C TYR A 81 -18.51 13.65 23.61
N ILE A 82 -19.73 13.39 23.17
CA ILE A 82 -20.01 12.54 22.01
C ILE A 82 -20.44 13.42 20.84
N THR A 83 -21.64 13.99 20.88
CA THR A 83 -22.13 14.89 19.82
C THR A 83 -23.30 15.73 20.32
N SER A 84 -23.44 16.94 19.74
CA SER A 84 -24.61 17.79 19.92
C SER A 84 -25.80 17.39 19.04
N ASN A 85 -25.58 16.52 18.06
CA ASN A 85 -26.64 16.00 17.19
C ASN A 85 -27.48 14.95 17.93
N ASN A 86 -28.71 14.72 17.45
CA ASN A 86 -29.56 13.65 17.97
C ASN A 86 -29.26 12.29 17.32
N THR A 87 -28.31 12.25 16.37
CA THR A 87 -27.76 11.06 15.72
C THR A 87 -26.23 11.10 15.77
N LEU A 88 -25.58 9.94 15.56
CA LEU A 88 -24.12 9.81 15.53
C LEU A 88 -23.52 10.28 14.21
N VAL A 89 -23.57 11.60 14.00
CA VAL A 89 -22.95 12.30 12.86
C VAL A 89 -22.03 13.41 13.37
N ALA A 90 -20.91 13.61 12.68
CA ALA A 90 -19.93 14.63 13.01
C ALA A 90 -19.44 15.39 11.79
N SER A 91 -19.16 16.66 12.06
CA SER A 91 -18.55 17.62 11.16
C SER A 91 -17.06 17.70 11.45
N CYS A 92 -16.24 17.75 10.40
CA CYS A 92 -14.82 18.13 10.53
C CYS A 92 -14.70 19.66 10.47
N GLN A 93 -13.55 20.22 10.89
CA GLN A 93 -13.33 21.64 11.25
C GLN A 93 -14.12 22.69 10.46
N SER A 94 -14.38 22.46 9.18
CA SER A 94 -15.09 23.34 8.27
C SER A 94 -16.18 22.68 7.39
N ILE A 95 -16.48 21.38 7.58
CA ILE A 95 -17.61 20.66 6.96
C ILE A 95 -18.80 20.70 7.92
N THR A 96 -19.60 21.76 7.90
CA THR A 96 -20.76 21.91 8.81
C THR A 96 -22.07 21.35 8.24
N ASP A 97 -22.06 20.82 7.01
CA ASP A 97 -23.26 20.25 6.40
C ASP A 97 -23.62 18.89 7.02
N LEU A 98 -24.76 18.82 7.69
CA LEU A 98 -25.25 17.58 8.29
C LEU A 98 -25.84 16.60 7.25
N ASN A 99 -26.07 17.04 6.00
CA ASN A 99 -26.43 16.15 4.89
C ASN A 99 -25.21 15.43 4.32
N ASN A 100 -24.03 16.07 4.41
CA ASN A 100 -22.74 15.48 4.07
C ASN A 100 -21.72 15.63 5.22
N PRO A 101 -21.94 14.95 6.35
CA PRO A 101 -21.03 14.99 7.47
C PRO A 101 -19.70 14.33 7.11
N CYS A 102 -18.66 14.66 7.86
CA CYS A 102 -17.33 14.10 7.69
C CYS A 102 -17.30 12.59 7.96
N TYR A 103 -17.96 12.17 9.04
CA TYR A 103 -18.17 10.77 9.35
C TYR A 103 -19.49 10.55 10.11
N ARG A 104 -20.00 9.32 10.01
CA ARG A 104 -21.20 8.85 10.70
C ARG A 104 -21.07 7.41 11.12
N VAL A 105 -21.83 6.99 12.13
CA VAL A 105 -21.80 5.60 12.63
C VAL A 105 -23.18 4.98 12.67
N TYR A 106 -23.24 3.71 12.25
CA TYR A 106 -24.41 2.85 12.31
C TYR A 106 -24.07 1.53 13.02
N LYS A 107 -25.12 0.76 13.31
CA LYS A 107 -24.99 -0.62 13.79
C LYS A 107 -24.42 -1.53 12.70
N ASP A 108 -25.01 -1.49 11.51
CA ASP A 108 -24.63 -2.23 10.30
C ASP A 108 -25.10 -1.44 9.06
N GLN A 109 -24.76 -1.91 7.85
CA GLN A 109 -25.09 -1.27 6.56
C GLN A 109 -26.59 -1.17 6.24
N TYR A 110 -27.44 -1.88 6.97
CA TYR A 110 -28.90 -1.90 6.77
C TYR A 110 -29.65 -1.16 7.87
N ALA A 111 -28.95 -0.73 8.93
CA ALA A 111 -29.55 -0.13 10.10
C ALA A 111 -29.90 1.34 9.88
N ALA A 112 -31.03 1.77 10.45
CA ALA A 112 -31.33 3.19 10.60
C ALA A 112 -30.35 3.85 11.61
N PRO A 113 -30.14 5.18 11.52
CA PRO A 113 -29.35 5.90 12.52
C PRO A 113 -29.85 5.68 13.94
N LEU A 114 -28.93 5.55 14.91
CA LEU A 114 -29.26 5.58 16.33
C LEU A 114 -29.73 6.99 16.72
N ILE A 115 -30.93 7.12 17.30
CA ILE A 115 -31.53 8.40 17.70
C ILE A 115 -31.54 8.52 19.22
N SER A 116 -31.00 9.64 19.74
CA SER A 116 -31.07 10.03 21.16
C SER A 116 -31.98 11.26 21.33
N SER A 117 -33.14 11.08 21.94
CA SER A 117 -34.15 12.15 22.11
C SER A 117 -33.80 13.15 23.21
N ASP A 118 -33.04 12.73 24.22
CA ASP A 118 -32.53 13.58 25.30
C ASP A 118 -31.07 14.04 25.05
N PHE A 119 -30.49 13.65 23.90
CA PHE A 119 -29.11 13.91 23.49
C PHE A 119 -28.07 13.31 24.46
N LYS A 120 -28.41 12.24 25.17
CA LYS A 120 -27.49 11.54 26.08
C LYS A 120 -27.05 10.22 25.47
N TRP A 121 -25.75 9.94 25.57
CA TRP A 121 -25.08 8.87 24.81
C TRP A 121 -24.41 7.85 25.73
N ALA A 122 -25.11 7.43 26.78
CA ALA A 122 -24.62 6.44 27.74
C ALA A 122 -25.48 5.17 27.67
N PHE A 123 -24.83 4.05 27.37
CA PHE A 123 -25.45 2.73 27.22
C PHE A 123 -24.58 1.66 27.92
N PRO A 124 -25.18 0.56 28.42
CA PRO A 124 -24.41 -0.52 29.04
C PRO A 124 -23.36 -1.06 28.05
N ALA A 125 -22.17 -1.39 28.55
CA ALA A 125 -21.00 -1.71 27.71
C ALA A 125 -21.19 -2.94 26.81
N GLU A 126 -22.19 -3.76 27.11
CA GLU A 126 -22.50 -5.00 26.41
C GLU A 126 -23.58 -4.84 25.32
N THR A 127 -24.06 -3.62 25.03
CA THR A 127 -25.13 -3.38 24.04
C THR A 127 -24.62 -2.82 22.71
N LEU A 128 -25.43 -2.99 21.65
CA LEU A 128 -25.10 -2.50 20.31
C LEU A 128 -25.14 -0.96 20.22
N GLU A 129 -25.92 -0.30 21.07
CA GLU A 129 -25.90 1.17 21.19
C GLU A 129 -24.58 1.66 21.77
N PHE A 130 -24.02 0.95 22.75
CA PHE A 130 -22.69 1.26 23.26
C PHE A 130 -21.64 1.13 22.17
N ASN A 131 -21.67 0.04 21.38
CA ASN A 131 -20.73 -0.17 20.26
C ASN A 131 -20.76 0.98 19.25
N GLN A 132 -21.95 1.48 18.91
CA GLN A 132 -22.09 2.63 18.01
C GLN A 132 -21.48 3.91 18.61
N VAL A 133 -21.81 4.24 19.87
CA VAL A 133 -21.24 5.43 20.54
C VAL A 133 -19.72 5.31 20.70
N HIS A 134 -19.24 4.11 21.03
CA HIS A 134 -17.83 3.79 21.21
C HIS A 134 -17.05 3.96 19.90
N THR A 135 -17.56 3.36 18.80
CA THR A 135 -17.02 3.56 17.44
C THR A 135 -16.94 5.03 17.07
N PHE A 136 -18.05 5.76 17.25
CA PHE A 136 -18.14 7.18 16.88
C PHE A 136 -17.13 8.06 17.62
N PHE A 137 -16.96 7.84 18.92
CA PHE A 137 -15.99 8.57 19.73
C PHE A 137 -14.55 8.30 19.29
N HIS A 138 -14.18 7.03 19.07
CA HIS A 138 -12.81 6.65 18.73
C HIS A 138 -12.44 7.03 17.29
N MET A 139 -13.35 6.88 16.32
CA MET A 139 -13.18 7.45 14.97
C MET A 139 -12.91 8.96 15.06
N GLY A 140 -13.76 9.69 15.81
CA GLY A 140 -13.63 11.14 15.99
C GLY A 140 -12.29 11.56 16.61
N LYS A 141 -11.72 10.74 17.51
CA LYS A 141 -10.42 11.03 18.13
C LYS A 141 -9.28 10.98 17.11
N LEU A 142 -9.24 9.97 16.23
CA LEU A 142 -8.21 9.90 15.19
C LEU A 142 -8.41 10.99 14.14
N ILE A 143 -9.64 11.16 13.65
CA ILE A 143 -9.98 12.17 12.63
C ILE A 143 -9.66 13.58 13.15
N GLY A 144 -10.02 13.89 14.39
CA GLY A 144 -9.68 15.16 15.03
C GLY A 144 -8.17 15.39 15.14
N ASN A 145 -7.40 14.37 15.51
CA ASN A 145 -5.93 14.43 15.56
C ASN A 145 -5.33 14.63 14.16
N PHE A 146 -5.85 13.93 13.15
CA PHE A 146 -5.45 14.06 11.76
C PHE A 146 -5.62 15.50 11.26
N HIS A 147 -6.82 16.08 11.39
CA HIS A 147 -7.07 17.46 10.97
C HIS A 147 -6.26 18.48 11.76
N ALA A 148 -6.04 18.26 13.07
CA ALA A 148 -5.21 19.14 13.87
C ALA A 148 -3.75 19.16 13.40
N ASN A 149 -3.20 18.00 13.02
CA ASN A 149 -1.86 17.90 12.47
C ASN A 149 -1.77 18.56 11.09
N LEU A 150 -2.74 18.31 10.20
CA LEU A 150 -2.78 18.96 8.88
C LEU A 150 -2.92 20.49 8.97
N ASP A 151 -3.78 21.01 9.85
CA ASP A 151 -3.95 22.45 10.07
C ASP A 151 -2.67 23.09 10.63
N THR A 152 -2.02 22.41 11.60
CA THR A 152 -0.73 22.84 12.13
C THR A 152 0.31 22.90 11.02
N TYR A 153 0.36 21.88 10.17
CA TYR A 153 1.29 21.82 9.05
C TYR A 153 1.04 22.91 8.01
N TYR A 154 -0.22 23.14 7.65
CA TYR A 154 -0.63 24.22 6.77
C TYR A 154 -0.18 25.58 7.30
N LYS A 155 -0.47 25.88 8.57
CA LYS A 155 -0.06 27.14 9.21
C LYS A 155 1.46 27.30 9.19
N LEU A 156 2.21 26.23 9.44
CA LEU A 156 3.66 26.24 9.38
C LEU A 156 4.20 26.50 7.97
N LEU A 157 3.55 25.97 6.94
CA LEU A 157 3.98 26.05 5.55
C LEU A 157 3.57 27.32 4.83
N HIS A 158 2.30 27.69 4.97
CA HIS A 158 1.65 28.66 4.10
C HIS A 158 1.34 29.97 4.80
N LEU A 159 1.50 30.07 6.12
CA LEU A 159 1.25 31.31 6.86
C LEU A 159 2.52 31.86 7.52
N ASP A 160 2.67 33.19 7.53
CA ASP A 160 3.65 33.90 8.35
C ASP A 160 3.19 34.04 9.81
N SER A 161 4.02 34.65 10.66
CA SER A 161 3.70 34.87 12.08
C SER A 161 2.49 35.77 12.34
N TYR A 162 2.01 36.47 11.31
CA TYR A 162 0.84 37.35 11.35
C TYR A 162 -0.39 36.72 10.70
N GLY A 163 -0.28 35.49 10.18
CA GLY A 163 -1.35 34.77 9.50
C GLY A 163 -1.53 35.16 8.03
N ASN A 164 -0.60 35.90 7.42
CA ASN A 164 -0.64 36.19 5.99
C ASN A 164 -0.07 35.03 5.20
N GLN A 165 -0.56 34.85 3.95
CA GLN A 165 0.01 33.87 3.03
C GLN A 165 1.51 34.13 2.80
N LYS A 166 2.30 33.05 2.85
CA LYS A 166 3.70 33.03 2.44
C LYS A 166 3.93 31.92 1.42
N THR A 167 4.93 32.11 0.58
CA THR A 167 5.44 31.04 -0.29
C THR A 167 6.10 29.97 0.59
N PRO A 168 5.77 28.68 0.41
CA PRO A 168 6.45 27.59 1.08
C PRO A 168 7.96 27.62 0.85
N SER A 169 8.73 27.11 1.81
CA SER A 169 10.19 27.07 1.71
C SER A 169 10.72 25.96 0.78
N TYR A 170 9.84 25.14 0.21
CA TYR A 170 10.13 24.09 -0.76
C TYR A 170 8.87 23.75 -1.57
N ASP A 171 9.04 23.00 -2.65
CA ASP A 171 7.95 22.52 -3.49
C ASP A 171 7.17 21.41 -2.79
N THR A 172 6.03 21.75 -2.21
CA THR A 172 5.14 20.81 -1.50
C THR A 172 4.31 19.98 -2.47
N SER A 173 4.11 18.72 -2.12
CA SER A 173 3.20 17.78 -2.78
C SER A 173 1.74 18.03 -2.41
N ILE A 174 1.48 18.68 -1.28
CA ILE A 174 0.12 18.98 -0.85
C ILE A 174 -0.42 20.23 -1.57
N PRO A 175 -1.51 20.14 -2.35
CA PRO A 175 -2.07 21.29 -3.04
C PRO A 175 -2.61 22.36 -2.09
N TYR A 176 -2.30 23.62 -2.39
CA TYR A 176 -2.80 24.76 -1.63
C TYR A 176 -4.35 24.85 -1.62
N SER A 177 -5.01 24.48 -2.72
CA SER A 177 -6.47 24.55 -2.87
C SER A 177 -7.23 23.70 -1.83
N LEU A 178 -6.67 22.58 -1.38
CA LEU A 178 -7.32 21.70 -0.39
C LEU A 178 -7.45 22.34 0.99
N TYR A 179 -6.61 23.34 1.27
CA TYR A 179 -6.64 24.09 2.52
C TYR A 179 -7.57 25.30 2.46
N SER A 180 -7.81 25.87 1.27
CA SER A 180 -8.76 26.97 1.08
C SER A 180 -10.19 26.51 0.79
N GLU A 181 -10.40 25.32 0.21
CA GLU A 181 -11.69 24.87 -0.33
C GLU A 181 -12.27 23.62 0.35
N LEU A 182 -11.93 23.34 1.62
CA LEU A 182 -12.52 22.21 2.36
C LEU A 182 -12.20 20.82 1.77
N GLY A 183 -11.30 20.73 0.78
CA GLY A 183 -11.11 19.55 -0.07
C GLY A 183 -10.26 18.42 0.52
N HIS A 184 -9.66 18.60 1.71
CA HIS A 184 -8.73 17.62 2.28
C HIS A 184 -9.40 16.37 2.89
N TRP A 185 -10.73 16.28 2.97
CA TRP A 185 -11.44 15.07 3.42
C TRP A 185 -12.26 14.43 2.28
N GLY A 186 -11.87 14.69 1.03
CA GLY A 186 -12.66 14.31 -0.14
C GLY A 186 -13.95 15.13 -0.20
N SER A 187 -14.03 16.11 -1.10
CA SER A 187 -15.34 16.71 -1.39
C SER A 187 -16.18 15.63 -2.09
N LEU A 188 -16.98 14.86 -1.32
CA LEU A 188 -18.33 14.36 -1.61
C LEU A 188 -18.74 13.04 -0.91
N VAL A 189 -17.88 12.34 -0.14
CA VAL A 189 -18.25 11.05 0.50
C VAL A 189 -18.06 11.07 2.02
N THR A 190 -19.13 10.76 2.77
CA THR A 190 -19.04 10.58 4.21
C THR A 190 -18.38 9.25 4.56
N LEU A 191 -17.40 9.25 5.49
CA LEU A 191 -16.88 8.00 6.07
C LEU A 191 -17.95 7.31 6.93
N GLN A 192 -18.30 6.07 6.59
CA GLN A 192 -19.33 5.30 7.30
C GLN A 192 -18.70 4.27 8.24
N GLY A 193 -18.97 4.33 9.53
CA GLY A 193 -18.55 3.31 10.50
C GLY A 193 -19.68 2.34 10.85
N TYR A 194 -19.49 1.05 10.62
CA TYR A 194 -20.41 -0.02 10.99
C TYR A 194 -19.85 -0.78 12.19
N SER A 195 -20.45 -0.54 13.36
CA SER A 195 -19.94 -1.02 14.65
C SER A 195 -20.19 -2.50 14.96
N ASN A 196 -21.01 -3.18 14.16
CA ASN A 196 -21.37 -4.59 14.31
C ASN A 196 -21.70 -5.21 12.95
N SER A 197 -20.69 -5.32 12.10
CA SER A 197 -20.79 -6.00 10.80
C SER A 197 -20.76 -7.52 10.96
N ASP A 198 -21.34 -8.24 10.01
CA ASP A 198 -21.29 -9.71 9.96
C ASP A 198 -19.98 -10.20 9.33
N VAL A 199 -18.88 -9.86 10.02
CA VAL A 199 -17.52 -10.21 9.62
C VAL A 199 -16.88 -11.00 10.76
N GLU A 200 -16.57 -12.27 10.49
CA GLU A 200 -15.95 -13.17 11.47
C GLU A 200 -14.44 -12.90 11.59
N ASN A 201 -13.95 -12.81 12.82
CA ASN A 201 -12.54 -12.67 13.18
C ASN A 201 -11.80 -11.51 12.49
N ASN A 202 -12.52 -10.49 12.00
CA ASN A 202 -11.89 -9.39 11.29
C ASN A 202 -12.59 -8.04 11.49
N ALA A 203 -11.87 -6.98 11.13
CA ALA A 203 -12.38 -5.66 10.81
C ALA A 203 -11.78 -5.24 9.45
N SER A 204 -12.37 -4.26 8.78
CA SER A 204 -11.87 -3.81 7.48
C SER A 204 -12.30 -2.41 7.14
N PHE A 205 -11.47 -1.72 6.36
CA PHE A 205 -11.83 -0.54 5.58
C PHE A 205 -12.09 -0.92 4.12
N SER A 206 -13.10 -0.30 3.49
CA SER A 206 -13.41 -0.43 2.07
C SER A 206 -13.25 0.95 1.40
N PRO A 207 -12.30 1.11 0.46
CA PRO A 207 -12.17 2.36 -0.30
C PRO A 207 -13.36 2.59 -1.24
N SER A 208 -13.95 1.52 -1.79
CA SER A 208 -15.00 1.61 -2.83
C SER A 208 -16.27 2.35 -2.39
N ASP A 209 -16.64 2.25 -1.12
CA ASP A 209 -17.79 2.92 -0.51
C ASP A 209 -17.41 3.78 0.70
N PHE A 210 -16.11 3.95 0.93
CA PHE A 210 -15.50 4.72 2.00
C PHE A 210 -16.11 4.36 3.37
N SER A 211 -16.00 3.09 3.75
CA SER A 211 -16.64 2.53 4.94
C SER A 211 -15.72 1.66 5.80
N ILE A 212 -16.03 1.56 7.08
CA ILE A 212 -15.35 0.73 8.08
C ILE A 212 -16.33 -0.32 8.60
N HIS A 213 -15.95 -1.58 8.59
CA HIS A 213 -16.73 -2.70 9.09
C HIS A 213 -16.03 -3.33 10.30
N LEU A 214 -16.66 -3.22 11.48
CA LEU A 214 -16.14 -3.83 12.71
C LEU A 214 -16.90 -5.12 13.02
N GLY A 215 -16.20 -6.25 12.92
CA GLY A 215 -16.76 -7.59 13.12
C GLY A 215 -16.73 -8.08 14.57
N TYR A 216 -16.67 -9.40 14.71
CA TYR A 216 -16.67 -10.11 15.99
C TYR A 216 -15.76 -11.33 15.98
N LEU A 217 -15.36 -11.82 17.15
CA LEU A 217 -14.63 -13.09 17.25
C LEU A 217 -15.59 -14.27 17.11
N LYS A 218 -15.35 -15.16 16.14
CA LYS A 218 -16.22 -16.33 15.87
C LYS A 218 -16.37 -17.23 17.10
N ASP A 219 -15.25 -17.52 17.76
CA ASP A 219 -15.22 -18.40 18.94
C ASP A 219 -15.72 -17.68 20.20
N TYR A 220 -15.77 -16.35 20.18
CA TYR A 220 -16.26 -15.50 21.26
C TYR A 220 -17.17 -14.39 20.74
N PRO A 221 -18.40 -14.69 20.26
CA PRO A 221 -19.24 -13.70 19.56
C PRO A 221 -19.60 -12.46 20.37
N GLN A 222 -19.48 -12.53 21.71
CA GLN A 222 -19.63 -11.40 22.63
C GLN A 222 -18.45 -10.42 22.57
N VAL A 223 -17.27 -10.84 22.11
CA VAL A 223 -16.12 -9.97 21.86
C VAL A 223 -16.26 -9.40 20.46
N LYS A 224 -16.57 -8.10 20.42
CA LYS A 224 -16.67 -7.32 19.19
C LYS A 224 -15.36 -6.59 18.94
N MET A 225 -14.97 -6.42 17.67
CA MET A 225 -13.72 -5.73 17.31
C MET A 225 -13.71 -4.29 17.84
N VAL A 226 -14.87 -3.63 17.84
CA VAL A 226 -15.06 -2.30 18.43
C VAL A 226 -14.61 -2.19 19.90
N HIS A 227 -14.68 -3.27 20.68
CA HIS A 227 -14.30 -3.19 22.09
C HIS A 227 -12.79 -2.96 22.33
N ASP A 228 -11.95 -3.15 21.30
CA ASP A 228 -10.54 -2.73 21.31
C ASP A 228 -10.39 -1.46 20.45
N PRO A 229 -10.29 -0.26 21.07
CA PRO A 229 -10.16 0.99 20.33
C PRO A 229 -9.00 1.05 19.33
N SER A 230 -7.97 0.23 19.50
CA SER A 230 -6.82 0.19 18.59
C SER A 230 -7.24 -0.23 17.20
N ILE A 231 -8.16 -1.19 17.09
CA ILE A 231 -8.70 -1.65 15.81
C ILE A 231 -9.46 -0.50 15.15
N ILE A 232 -10.30 0.23 15.90
CA ILE A 232 -11.02 1.39 15.35
C ILE A 232 -10.03 2.42 14.78
N TYR A 233 -8.93 2.69 15.49
CA TYR A 233 -7.91 3.62 15.01
C TYR A 233 -7.16 3.11 13.77
N HIS A 234 -6.90 1.81 13.70
CA HIS A 234 -6.27 1.19 12.52
C HIS A 234 -7.17 1.29 11.29
N GLU A 235 -8.44 0.88 11.38
CA GLU A 235 -9.38 0.98 10.25
C GLU A 235 -9.63 2.43 9.82
N THR A 236 -9.73 3.35 10.79
CA THR A 236 -9.84 4.79 10.48
C THR A 236 -8.52 5.34 9.89
N GLY A 237 -7.39 4.70 10.20
CA GLY A 237 -6.08 4.97 9.61
C GLY A 237 -6.06 4.71 8.11
N HIS A 238 -6.66 3.62 7.63
CA HIS A 238 -6.81 3.37 6.19
C HIS A 238 -7.60 4.47 5.46
N ALA A 239 -8.67 4.98 6.07
CA ALA A 239 -9.41 6.11 5.51
C ALA A 239 -8.54 7.37 5.40
N VAL A 240 -7.73 7.65 6.43
CA VAL A 240 -6.76 8.76 6.41
C VAL A 240 -5.69 8.57 5.32
N ILE A 241 -5.20 7.35 5.13
CA ILE A 241 -4.22 7.02 4.10
C ILE A 241 -4.80 7.24 2.70
N ASN A 242 -6.01 6.73 2.42
CA ASN A 242 -6.69 6.94 1.14
C ASN A 242 -6.87 8.43 0.84
N VAL A 243 -7.24 9.24 1.85
CA VAL A 243 -7.32 10.70 1.72
C VAL A 243 -5.96 11.33 1.39
N LEU A 244 -4.89 10.97 2.12
CA LEU A 244 -3.54 11.53 1.90
C LEU A 244 -2.99 11.18 0.51
N LEU A 245 -3.23 9.95 0.05
CA LEU A 245 -2.80 9.46 -1.25
C LEU A 245 -3.50 10.22 -2.40
N ASN A 246 -4.77 10.59 -2.21
CA ASN A 246 -5.60 11.19 -3.25
C ASN A 246 -5.73 12.72 -3.18
N MET A 247 -4.97 13.39 -2.32
CA MET A 247 -5.02 14.86 -2.17
C MET A 247 -4.95 15.60 -3.51
N ARG A 248 -3.98 15.27 -4.35
CA ARG A 248 -3.80 15.93 -5.66
C ARG A 248 -4.93 15.60 -6.65
N ASN A 249 -5.40 14.36 -6.63
CA ASN A 249 -6.50 13.89 -7.48
C ASN A 249 -7.79 14.64 -7.14
N THR A 250 -8.10 14.77 -5.85
CA THR A 250 -9.24 15.57 -5.36
C THR A 250 -9.10 17.05 -5.72
N ALA A 251 -7.91 17.63 -5.57
CA ALA A 251 -7.67 19.03 -5.90
C ALA A 251 -7.85 19.34 -7.40
N HIS A 252 -7.58 18.36 -8.27
CA HIS A 252 -7.69 18.50 -9.72
C HIS A 252 -9.08 18.16 -10.26
N GLY A 253 -9.74 17.13 -9.73
CA GLY A 253 -11.03 16.65 -10.20
C GLY A 253 -12.24 17.52 -9.89
N SER A 254 -12.03 18.78 -9.47
CA SER A 254 -13.06 19.83 -9.58
C SER A 254 -13.42 20.18 -11.04
N ASN A 255 -12.68 19.64 -12.02
CA ASN A 255 -12.81 19.96 -13.45
C ASN A 255 -13.09 18.70 -14.31
N ASN A 256 -14.37 18.27 -14.41
CA ASN A 256 -14.97 17.43 -15.47
C ASN A 256 -14.33 16.07 -15.89
N ASP A 257 -13.20 15.62 -15.34
CA ASP A 257 -12.64 14.28 -15.57
C ASP A 257 -13.20 13.27 -14.54
N PRO A 258 -13.34 11.96 -14.86
CA PRO A 258 -13.65 10.97 -13.84
C PRO A 258 -12.57 11.03 -12.76
N LEU A 259 -12.98 11.22 -11.51
CA LEU A 259 -12.09 11.14 -10.35
C LEU A 259 -11.62 9.69 -10.22
N PHE A 260 -10.50 9.35 -10.83
CA PHE A 260 -9.76 8.14 -10.48
C PHE A 260 -9.03 8.37 -9.16
N GLU A 261 -9.07 7.36 -8.29
CA GLU A 261 -8.30 7.35 -7.04
C GLU A 261 -7.13 6.37 -7.17
N SER A 262 -6.00 6.75 -6.60
CA SER A 262 -4.88 5.85 -6.35
C SER A 262 -5.17 5.03 -5.09
N GLU A 263 -4.58 3.84 -5.00
CA GLU A 263 -4.70 2.95 -3.84
C GLU A 263 -3.32 2.44 -3.41
N LEU A 264 -3.17 2.14 -2.12
CA LEU A 264 -2.02 1.40 -1.60
C LEU A 264 -2.37 -0.08 -1.50
N GLY A 265 -1.94 -0.80 -2.54
CA GLY A 265 -2.17 -2.22 -2.71
C GLY A 265 -3.39 -2.50 -3.58
N TYR A 266 -3.23 -3.47 -4.48
CA TYR A 266 -4.20 -3.86 -5.48
C TYR A 266 -4.49 -5.36 -5.44
N LEU A 267 -3.64 -6.16 -4.79
CA LEU A 267 -3.81 -7.60 -4.62
C LEU A 267 -3.92 -7.98 -3.13
N GLN A 268 -4.24 -9.25 -2.87
CA GLN A 268 -4.27 -9.79 -1.49
C GLN A 268 -2.91 -9.64 -0.78
N TYR A 269 -1.82 -9.84 -1.52
CA TYR A 269 -0.48 -9.44 -1.12
C TYR A 269 0.18 -8.63 -2.24
N ASP A 270 0.66 -7.45 -1.88
CA ASP A 270 1.71 -6.71 -2.55
C ASP A 270 2.39 -5.79 -1.52
N GLU A 271 3.52 -5.17 -1.90
CA GLU A 271 4.23 -4.30 -0.97
C GLU A 271 3.48 -3.00 -0.66
N GLY A 272 2.62 -2.53 -1.56
CA GLY A 272 1.76 -1.36 -1.33
C GLY A 272 0.77 -1.60 -0.19
N GLY A 273 0.11 -2.75 -0.19
CA GLY A 273 -0.79 -3.21 0.88
C GLY A 273 -0.06 -3.39 2.21
N ALA A 274 1.16 -3.96 2.18
CA ALA A 274 1.98 -4.06 3.39
C ALA A 274 2.37 -2.67 3.95
N ILE A 275 2.69 -1.71 3.09
CA ILE A 275 2.92 -0.31 3.51
C ILE A 275 1.63 0.29 4.11
N ASN A 276 0.47 0.05 3.50
CA ASN A 276 -0.83 0.52 3.95
C ASN A 276 -1.13 0.07 5.39
N GLU A 277 -1.01 -1.22 5.66
CA GLU A 277 -1.16 -1.82 6.99
C GLU A 277 -0.22 -1.20 8.02
N GLY A 278 1.03 -0.91 7.63
CA GLY A 278 2.05 -0.40 8.55
C GLY A 278 1.82 1.06 8.91
N LEU A 279 1.33 1.83 7.93
CA LEU A 279 0.84 3.19 8.15
C LEU A 279 -0.41 3.20 9.04
N ALA A 280 -1.35 2.26 8.84
CA ALA A 280 -2.57 2.15 9.65
C ALA A 280 -2.26 1.82 11.12
N ASP A 281 -1.35 0.87 11.35
CA ASP A 281 -0.79 0.59 12.68
C ASP A 281 -0.12 1.83 13.28
N TYR A 282 0.70 2.54 12.51
CA TYR A 282 1.32 3.79 12.97
C TYR A 282 0.29 4.88 13.30
N PHE A 283 -0.79 5.03 12.54
CA PHE A 283 -1.88 5.96 12.87
C PHE A 283 -2.58 5.59 14.18
N ALA A 284 -2.77 4.30 14.46
CA ALA A 284 -3.22 3.85 15.78
C ALA A 284 -2.23 4.22 16.89
N TYR A 285 -0.92 4.09 16.64
CA TYR A 285 0.14 4.54 17.56
C TYR A 285 0.08 6.04 17.84
N THR A 286 -0.27 6.89 16.86
CA THR A 286 -0.35 8.35 17.10
C THR A 286 -1.35 8.72 18.20
N ILE A 287 -2.37 7.88 18.42
CA ILE A 287 -3.43 8.12 19.40
C ILE A 287 -3.15 7.47 20.74
N ASN A 288 -2.67 6.22 20.74
CA ASN A 288 -2.50 5.44 21.96
C ASN A 288 -1.05 5.41 22.46
N GLN A 289 -0.08 5.59 21.56
CA GLN A 289 1.36 5.63 21.82
C GLN A 289 1.90 4.37 22.50
N ARG A 290 1.31 3.21 22.19
CA ARG A 290 1.60 1.91 22.84
C ARG A 290 2.57 1.09 22.00
N ASN A 291 3.21 0.12 22.64
CA ASN A 291 4.22 -0.72 22.00
C ASN A 291 3.65 -1.97 21.33
N GLU A 292 2.33 -2.16 21.39
CA GLU A 292 1.61 -3.27 20.79
C GLU A 292 0.25 -2.81 20.28
N PHE A 293 -0.16 -3.39 19.15
CA PHE A 293 -1.46 -3.19 18.51
C PHE A 293 -2.40 -4.33 18.88
N SER A 294 -3.62 -3.97 19.31
CA SER A 294 -4.76 -4.89 19.52
C SER A 294 -4.51 -6.06 20.49
N GLU A 295 -4.00 -5.74 21.67
CA GLU A 295 -3.65 -6.68 22.76
C GLU A 295 -4.84 -7.52 23.24
N TRP A 296 -6.09 -7.06 23.04
CA TRP A 296 -7.25 -7.80 23.53
C TRP A 296 -7.97 -8.57 22.44
N ALA A 297 -8.60 -7.88 21.49
CA ALA A 297 -9.44 -8.55 20.50
C ALA A 297 -8.63 -9.45 19.56
N LEU A 298 -7.59 -8.91 18.91
CA LEU A 298 -6.68 -9.73 18.10
C LEU A 298 -5.68 -10.52 18.94
N GLY A 299 -5.33 -10.05 20.14
CA GLY A 299 -4.54 -10.81 21.11
C GLY A 299 -5.18 -12.16 21.49
N LEU A 300 -6.52 -12.23 21.62
CA LEU A 300 -7.25 -13.48 21.82
C LEU A 300 -7.12 -14.46 20.63
N LEU A 301 -6.83 -13.95 19.43
CA LEU A 301 -6.53 -14.74 18.23
C LEU A 301 -5.02 -14.99 18.03
N LYS A 302 -4.16 -14.42 18.89
CA LYS A 302 -2.69 -14.34 18.70
C LYS A 302 -2.30 -13.65 17.40
N LEU A 303 -2.98 -12.55 17.10
CA LEU A 303 -2.77 -11.69 15.95
C LEU A 303 -2.43 -10.24 16.36
N SER A 304 -2.15 -10.00 17.65
CA SER A 304 -1.63 -8.70 18.07
C SER A 304 -0.21 -8.51 17.53
N ARG A 305 0.15 -7.25 17.21
CA ARG A 305 1.41 -6.94 16.53
C ARG A 305 2.27 -5.99 17.37
N PRO A 306 3.59 -6.21 17.45
CA PRO A 306 4.50 -5.26 18.07
C PRO A 306 4.59 -3.97 17.25
N MET A 307 4.74 -2.83 17.92
CA MET A 307 4.94 -1.51 17.27
C MET A 307 6.42 -1.10 17.21
N SER A 308 7.29 -1.86 17.89
CA SER A 308 8.75 -1.63 17.94
C SER A 308 9.47 -2.93 18.32
N GLU A 309 10.78 -2.98 18.09
CA GLU A 309 11.63 -4.15 18.38
C GLU A 309 11.71 -4.48 19.87
N ASN A 310 11.40 -3.51 20.74
CA ASN A 310 11.45 -3.68 22.18
C ASN A 310 10.23 -4.44 22.76
N SER A 311 9.31 -4.90 21.90
CA SER A 311 8.19 -5.72 22.33
C SER A 311 8.62 -7.12 22.76
N PHE A 312 8.00 -7.65 23.83
CA PHE A 312 8.21 -9.02 24.27
C PHE A 312 7.62 -10.08 23.33
N LEU A 313 6.82 -9.66 22.33
CA LEU A 313 6.31 -10.54 21.28
C LEU A 313 7.43 -11.03 20.36
N HIS A 314 8.53 -10.28 20.25
CA HIS A 314 9.68 -10.70 19.47
C HIS A 314 10.45 -11.85 20.13
N ILE A 315 11.10 -12.65 19.31
CA ILE A 315 12.04 -13.66 19.80
C ILE A 315 13.30 -12.98 20.38
N PRO A 316 14.02 -13.66 21.30
CA PRO A 316 15.30 -13.16 21.79
C PRO A 316 16.28 -12.84 20.66
N GLY A 317 17.00 -11.72 20.78
CA GLY A 317 17.99 -11.26 19.80
C GLY A 317 17.48 -10.20 18.82
N ILE A 318 16.22 -9.77 18.95
CA ILE A 318 15.67 -8.59 18.27
C ILE A 318 15.55 -7.47 19.31
N SER A 319 16.10 -6.29 19.00
CA SER A 319 16.04 -5.12 19.87
C SER A 319 16.19 -3.81 19.08
N THR A 320 16.12 -2.67 19.77
CA THR A 320 16.41 -1.36 19.16
C THR A 320 17.88 -1.10 18.85
N ASP A 321 18.81 -2.02 19.20
CA ASP A 321 20.19 -1.92 18.75
C ASP A 321 20.24 -2.01 17.21
N PRO A 322 20.89 -1.06 16.51
CA PRO A 322 21.00 -1.08 15.05
C PRO A 322 21.52 -2.40 14.48
N ALA A 323 22.35 -3.16 15.19
CA ALA A 323 22.84 -4.47 14.75
C ALA A 323 21.77 -5.58 14.89
N GLU A 324 20.90 -5.50 15.89
CA GLU A 324 19.89 -6.51 16.25
C GLU A 324 18.52 -6.28 15.61
N ARG A 325 18.29 -5.12 14.98
CA ARG A 325 17.08 -4.88 14.19
C ARG A 325 16.93 -5.90 13.07
N LEU A 326 15.74 -6.47 12.94
CA LEU A 326 15.32 -7.14 11.71
C LEU A 326 15.34 -6.12 10.57
N SER A 327 15.59 -6.59 9.35
CA SER A 327 15.70 -5.72 8.18
C SER A 327 14.99 -6.33 6.98
N TYR A 328 14.66 -5.50 6.01
CA TYR A 328 14.22 -5.96 4.69
C TYR A 328 15.26 -6.91 4.05
N PRO A 329 14.85 -8.03 3.41
CA PRO A 329 13.48 -8.53 3.25
C PRO A 329 13.05 -9.53 4.34
N ALA A 330 13.80 -9.71 5.44
CA ALA A 330 13.48 -10.69 6.47
C ALA A 330 12.10 -10.44 7.14
N TYR A 331 11.70 -9.17 7.28
CA TYR A 331 10.38 -8.80 7.81
C TYR A 331 9.21 -9.35 7.00
N LEU A 332 9.37 -9.54 5.68
CA LEU A 332 8.26 -9.87 4.78
C LEU A 332 7.61 -11.23 5.07
N THR A 333 8.26 -12.06 5.88
CA THR A 333 7.77 -13.39 6.22
C THR A 333 7.86 -13.75 7.70
N TYR A 334 8.22 -12.77 8.55
CA TYR A 334 8.45 -12.97 9.98
C TYR A 334 7.20 -12.63 10.79
N GLU A 335 6.54 -13.65 11.36
CA GLU A 335 5.41 -13.47 12.27
C GLU A 335 5.85 -13.66 13.74
N PRO A 336 5.85 -12.62 14.59
CA PRO A 336 6.31 -12.73 15.99
C PRO A 336 5.49 -13.71 16.83
N ASN A 337 4.20 -13.89 16.52
CA ASN A 337 3.37 -14.87 17.24
C ASN A 337 3.67 -16.32 16.85
N LYS A 338 4.36 -16.54 15.72
CA LYS A 338 4.71 -17.86 15.15
C LYS A 338 6.06 -17.81 14.38
N PRO A 339 7.18 -17.50 15.06
CA PRO A 339 8.44 -17.12 14.42
C PRO A 339 9.16 -18.23 13.63
N GLY A 340 8.67 -19.47 13.71
CA GLY A 340 9.20 -20.62 12.97
C GLY A 340 8.39 -20.98 11.72
N VAL A 341 7.38 -20.19 11.37
CA VAL A 341 6.49 -20.43 10.22
C VAL A 341 6.60 -19.24 9.28
N VAL A 342 6.73 -19.52 7.99
CA VAL A 342 6.75 -18.51 6.92
C VAL A 342 5.31 -18.10 6.65
N PHE A 343 5.04 -16.79 6.72
CA PHE A 343 3.76 -16.21 6.31
C PHE A 343 4.00 -15.25 5.15
N GLU A 344 3.16 -15.30 4.13
CA GLU A 344 3.15 -14.29 3.06
C GLU A 344 1.82 -13.55 3.14
N GLU A 345 1.82 -12.42 3.85
CA GLU A 345 0.63 -11.63 4.09
C GLU A 345 1.02 -10.18 4.47
N ILE A 346 0.15 -9.23 4.15
CA ILE A 346 0.43 -7.79 4.22
C ILE A 346 0.72 -7.28 5.65
N HIS A 347 0.05 -7.79 6.68
CA HIS A 347 0.22 -7.39 8.08
C HIS A 347 1.55 -7.88 8.70
N VAL A 348 2.18 -8.91 8.13
CA VAL A 348 3.52 -9.38 8.50
C VAL A 348 4.56 -8.46 7.88
N GLY A 349 4.47 -8.25 6.56
CA GLY A 349 5.36 -7.32 5.86
C GLY A 349 5.27 -5.90 6.41
N SER A 350 4.09 -5.48 6.88
CA SER A 350 3.82 -4.13 7.34
C SER A 350 4.64 -3.66 8.54
N MET A 351 5.02 -4.59 9.42
CA MET A 351 5.71 -4.27 10.67
C MET A 351 7.00 -3.47 10.42
N ILE A 352 7.69 -3.69 9.29
CA ILE A 352 8.89 -2.92 8.95
C ILE A 352 8.63 -1.41 8.88
N ILE A 353 7.47 -0.99 8.35
CA ILE A 353 7.09 0.43 8.23
C ILE A 353 6.69 0.97 9.59
N THR A 354 5.86 0.22 10.33
CA THR A 354 5.44 0.61 11.68
C THR A 354 6.65 0.85 12.58
N HIS A 355 7.58 -0.12 12.65
CA HIS A 355 8.78 -0.01 13.47
C HIS A 355 9.67 1.14 13.02
N TYR A 356 9.88 1.30 11.71
CA TYR A 356 10.65 2.43 11.16
C TYR A 356 10.05 3.79 11.56
N LEU A 357 8.72 3.95 11.46
CA LEU A 357 8.06 5.23 11.76
C LEU A 357 8.03 5.53 13.27
N VAL A 358 7.89 4.50 14.11
CA VAL A 358 8.06 4.65 15.57
C VAL A 358 9.50 5.04 15.90
N ALA A 359 10.49 4.38 15.31
CA ALA A 359 11.89 4.75 15.50
C ALA A 359 12.21 6.15 14.97
N LEU A 360 11.64 6.57 13.84
CA LEU A 360 11.78 7.93 13.31
C LEU A 360 11.18 8.97 14.26
N THR A 361 10.05 8.66 14.90
CA THR A 361 9.44 9.50 15.94
C THR A 361 10.40 9.70 17.11
N GLU A 362 11.01 8.61 17.59
CA GLU A 362 12.00 8.65 18.67
C GLU A 362 13.28 9.39 18.24
N ASP A 363 13.73 9.22 17.00
CA ASP A 363 14.89 9.91 16.45
C ASP A 363 14.65 11.42 16.36
N PHE A 364 13.45 11.87 16.00
CA PHE A 364 13.06 13.29 16.09
C PHE A 364 13.01 13.79 17.53
N MET A 365 12.53 13.00 18.49
CA MET A 365 12.59 13.39 19.90
C MET A 365 14.04 13.60 20.36
N ASN A 366 14.95 12.72 19.94
CA ASN A 366 16.34 12.74 20.39
C ASN A 366 17.21 13.77 19.65
N LYS A 367 17.12 13.82 18.32
CA LYS A 367 18.00 14.65 17.47
C LYS A 367 17.45 16.06 17.23
N CYS A 368 16.13 16.20 17.21
CA CYS A 368 15.46 17.51 17.07
C CYS A 368 14.96 18.07 18.40
N ASN A 369 15.13 17.35 19.52
CA ASN A 369 14.63 17.76 20.84
C ASN A 369 13.14 18.15 20.81
N LEU A 370 12.33 17.38 20.06
CA LEU A 370 10.89 17.58 19.96
C LEU A 370 10.17 16.83 21.09
N SER A 371 9.06 17.39 21.55
CA SER A 371 8.11 16.61 22.35
C SER A 371 7.55 15.46 21.51
N LYS A 372 7.11 14.38 22.14
CA LYS A 372 6.52 13.24 21.43
C LYS A 372 5.35 13.63 20.51
N ALA A 373 4.50 14.56 20.96
CA ALA A 373 3.40 15.08 20.14
C ALA A 373 3.92 15.81 18.88
N ASN A 374 4.94 16.66 19.02
CA ASN A 374 5.52 17.38 17.89
C ASN A 374 6.31 16.45 16.96
N ALA A 375 6.95 15.42 17.50
CA ALA A 375 7.63 14.39 16.70
C ALA A 375 6.62 13.57 15.88
N ILE A 376 5.51 13.13 16.48
CA ILE A 376 4.41 12.46 15.78
C ILE A 376 3.85 13.34 14.67
N ALA A 377 3.57 14.62 14.95
CA ALA A 377 3.10 15.57 13.95
C ALA A 377 4.13 15.76 12.81
N SER A 378 5.42 15.77 13.14
CA SER A 378 6.50 15.90 12.15
C SER A 378 6.56 14.69 11.21
N VAL A 379 6.45 13.47 11.74
CA VAL A 379 6.38 12.24 10.94
C VAL A 379 5.11 12.20 10.09
N HIS A 380 3.95 12.58 10.66
CA HIS A 380 2.69 12.69 9.92
C HIS A 380 2.86 13.59 8.69
N ASN A 381 3.49 14.75 8.84
CA ASN A 381 3.69 15.68 7.73
C ASN A 381 4.55 15.07 6.60
N VAL A 382 5.58 14.31 6.96
CA VAL A 382 6.42 13.60 5.99
C VAL A 382 5.61 12.52 5.26
N ILE A 383 4.78 11.76 5.99
CA ILE A 383 3.87 10.77 5.39
C ILE A 383 2.90 11.46 4.44
N GLY A 384 2.29 12.58 4.83
CA GLY A 384 1.36 13.34 3.99
C GLY A 384 1.99 13.81 2.67
N GLU A 385 3.21 14.37 2.73
CA GLU A 385 3.97 14.76 1.53
C GLU A 385 4.36 13.55 0.66
N THR A 386 4.68 12.42 1.29
CA THR A 386 5.11 11.20 0.59
C THR A 386 3.95 10.56 -0.16
N LEU A 387 2.80 10.40 0.51
CA LEU A 387 1.61 9.79 -0.10
C LEU A 387 0.99 10.71 -1.15
N ALA A 388 0.93 12.02 -0.92
CA ALA A 388 0.41 12.97 -1.91
C ALA A 388 1.25 13.02 -3.20
N GLU A 389 2.55 12.70 -3.14
CA GLU A 389 3.38 12.57 -4.34
C GLU A 389 3.17 11.22 -5.04
N LEU A 390 3.26 10.12 -4.29
CA LEU A 390 3.15 8.77 -4.86
C LEU A 390 1.78 8.50 -5.48
N GLY A 391 0.71 9.03 -4.88
CA GLY A 391 -0.66 8.85 -5.37
C GLY A 391 -1.11 9.84 -6.43
N ASP A 392 -0.23 10.73 -6.92
CA ASP A 392 -0.62 11.78 -7.86
C ASP A 392 -0.88 11.24 -9.28
N LEU A 393 -2.14 11.17 -9.66
CA LEU A 393 -2.58 10.77 -11.01
C LEU A 393 -2.69 11.96 -11.98
N THR A 394 -2.47 13.20 -11.50
CA THR A 394 -2.40 14.43 -12.33
C THR A 394 -1.02 14.62 -12.98
N SER A 395 -0.08 13.76 -12.59
CA SER A 395 1.31 13.75 -13.04
C SER A 395 2.12 14.97 -12.66
N THR A 396 1.76 15.71 -11.61
CA THR A 396 2.46 16.94 -11.24
C THR A 396 3.50 16.71 -10.14
N GLY A 397 3.26 15.77 -9.23
CA GLY A 397 4.08 15.39 -8.08
C GLY A 397 4.12 16.42 -6.96
N ASN A 398 4.24 17.71 -7.30
CA ASN A 398 4.32 18.81 -6.36
C ASN A 398 3.87 20.15 -6.95
N SER A 399 4.24 21.25 -6.29
CA SER A 399 3.85 22.61 -6.70
C SER A 399 4.69 23.18 -7.85
N ASN A 400 5.74 22.46 -8.28
CA ASN A 400 6.66 22.88 -9.34
C ASN A 400 6.44 22.03 -10.61
N PRO A 401 6.17 22.67 -11.77
CA PRO A 401 5.83 21.97 -13.01
C PRO A 401 6.98 21.20 -13.65
N VAL A 402 8.21 21.27 -13.11
CA VAL A 402 9.40 20.61 -13.67
C VAL A 402 9.50 19.13 -13.26
N PHE A 403 8.74 18.68 -12.26
CA PHE A 403 8.86 17.34 -11.67
C PHE A 403 7.64 16.45 -11.91
N THR A 404 7.45 15.91 -13.12
CA THR A 404 6.30 15.01 -13.31
C THR A 404 6.60 13.62 -12.73
N VAL A 405 5.69 13.15 -11.89
CA VAL A 405 5.63 11.76 -11.39
C VAL A 405 4.51 11.06 -12.13
N ASN A 406 4.60 9.74 -12.31
CA ASN A 406 3.65 8.96 -13.10
C ASN A 406 3.52 9.43 -14.56
N LEU A 407 2.96 8.58 -15.41
CA LEU A 407 2.63 8.96 -16.79
C LEU A 407 1.55 10.05 -16.83
N ALA A 408 1.51 10.82 -17.92
CA ALA A 408 0.49 11.86 -18.12
C ALA A 408 -0.94 11.31 -18.09
N SER A 409 -1.90 12.09 -17.58
CA SER A 409 -3.34 11.80 -17.78
C SER A 409 -3.64 11.66 -19.28
N PRO A 410 -4.33 10.60 -19.75
CA PRO A 410 -5.19 9.64 -19.01
C PRO A 410 -4.53 8.32 -18.56
N TYR A 411 -3.21 8.16 -18.69
CA TYR A 411 -2.52 6.86 -18.51
C TYR A 411 -2.03 6.59 -17.09
N SER A 412 -1.98 7.64 -16.26
CA SER A 412 -1.44 7.61 -14.89
C SER A 412 -2.04 6.50 -14.02
N HIS A 413 -3.35 6.27 -14.11
CA HIS A 413 -4.04 5.28 -13.27
C HIS A 413 -3.62 3.84 -13.59
N ASP A 414 -3.70 3.43 -14.86
CA ASP A 414 -3.29 2.07 -15.27
C ASP A 414 -1.79 1.85 -15.03
N PHE A 415 -0.96 2.90 -15.25
CA PHE A 415 0.46 2.89 -14.90
C PHE A 415 0.67 2.67 -13.40
N ALA A 416 0.12 3.53 -12.55
CA ALA A 416 0.33 3.50 -11.10
C ALA A 416 -0.16 2.19 -10.46
N ARG A 417 -1.15 1.52 -11.07
CA ARG A 417 -1.61 0.20 -10.60
C ARG A 417 -0.60 -0.92 -10.85
N VAL A 418 0.04 -0.95 -12.02
CA VAL A 418 0.80 -2.11 -12.49
C VAL A 418 2.30 -1.81 -12.58
N ASP A 419 2.68 -0.96 -13.53
CA ASP A 419 4.07 -0.63 -13.84
C ASP A 419 4.70 0.35 -12.83
N GLY A 420 3.92 1.29 -12.31
CA GLY A 420 4.30 2.31 -11.34
C GLY A 420 3.94 1.98 -9.89
N SER A 421 3.54 0.75 -9.60
CA SER A 421 3.02 0.35 -8.28
C SER A 421 3.92 0.74 -7.10
N ILE A 422 3.29 1.24 -6.04
CA ILE A 422 3.97 1.66 -4.82
C ILE A 422 4.54 0.43 -4.10
N ASN A 423 5.81 0.50 -3.73
CA ASN A 423 6.59 -0.59 -3.14
C ASN A 423 7.63 -0.03 -2.15
N TYR A 424 8.40 -0.87 -1.46
CA TYR A 424 9.34 -0.35 -0.45
C TYR A 424 10.47 0.49 -1.05
N PHE A 425 10.84 0.30 -2.31
CA PHE A 425 11.86 1.13 -2.98
C PHE A 425 11.36 2.56 -3.15
N ASN A 426 10.25 2.77 -3.86
CA ASN A 426 9.78 4.12 -4.18
C ASN A 426 9.19 4.84 -2.95
N PHE A 427 8.61 4.11 -2.01
CA PHE A 427 8.16 4.66 -0.72
C PHE A 427 9.34 5.17 0.12
N SER A 428 10.37 4.35 0.31
CA SER A 428 11.54 4.74 1.12
C SER A 428 12.32 5.89 0.47
N GLN A 429 12.50 5.88 -0.85
CA GLN A 429 13.18 6.95 -1.58
C GLN A 429 12.41 8.28 -1.47
N THR A 430 11.09 8.24 -1.69
CA THR A 430 10.26 9.45 -1.61
C THR A 430 10.20 9.98 -0.18
N LEU A 431 10.00 9.12 0.82
CA LEU A 431 10.02 9.51 2.22
C LEU A 431 11.37 10.13 2.61
N ALA A 432 12.49 9.53 2.18
CA ALA A 432 13.82 10.04 2.43
C ALA A 432 14.03 11.43 1.79
N ARG A 433 13.57 11.62 0.54
CA ARG A 433 13.59 12.91 -0.17
C ARG A 433 12.81 13.97 0.60
N LYS A 434 11.61 13.63 1.10
CA LYS A 434 10.82 14.56 1.93
C LYS A 434 11.53 14.88 3.24
N LEU A 435 12.13 13.90 3.93
CA LEU A 435 12.92 14.16 5.13
C LEU A 435 14.10 15.10 4.86
N LEU A 436 14.84 14.88 3.77
CA LEU A 436 15.97 15.69 3.37
C LEU A 436 15.53 17.15 3.13
N THR A 437 14.52 17.34 2.30
CA THR A 437 13.99 18.67 1.93
C THR A 437 13.39 19.40 3.13
N MET A 438 12.71 18.69 4.03
CA MET A 438 11.98 19.32 5.14
C MET A 438 12.85 19.57 6.38
N TYR A 439 13.76 18.66 6.72
CA TYR A 439 14.42 18.64 8.04
C TYR A 439 15.95 18.64 8.00
N ALA A 440 16.60 18.28 6.89
CA ALA A 440 18.06 18.31 6.81
C ALA A 440 18.60 19.70 6.48
N SER A 441 17.85 20.49 5.70
CA SER A 441 18.24 21.82 5.22
C SER A 441 17.44 22.97 5.87
N GLY A 442 16.59 22.69 6.87
CA GLY A 442 15.65 23.65 7.43
C GLY A 442 15.60 23.73 8.96
N TYR A 443 15.12 24.87 9.48
CA TYR A 443 14.93 25.11 10.92
C TYR A 443 13.79 24.29 11.58
N ARG A 444 13.23 23.31 10.87
CA ARG A 444 12.04 22.55 11.29
C ARG A 444 12.35 21.49 12.35
N CYS A 445 13.62 21.15 12.52
CA CYS A 445 14.11 20.26 13.57
C CYS A 445 14.47 21.08 14.83
N ASN A 446 13.58 22.01 15.25
CA ASN A 446 13.75 22.90 16.41
C ASN A 446 15.08 23.69 16.41
N GLY A 447 15.49 24.17 15.24
CA GLY A 447 16.78 24.85 15.05
C GLY A 447 18.01 23.95 14.96
N TYR A 448 17.86 22.63 15.11
CA TYR A 448 18.86 21.62 14.76
C TYR A 448 18.65 21.15 13.31
N ASN A 449 19.55 20.28 12.82
CA ASN A 449 19.41 19.64 11.51
C ASN A 449 19.23 18.12 11.69
N TYR A 450 18.21 17.56 11.04
CA TYR A 450 18.11 16.11 10.88
C TYR A 450 18.91 15.70 9.64
N SER A 451 20.21 15.49 9.84
CA SER A 451 21.18 15.33 8.75
C SER A 451 20.84 14.19 7.79
N LYS A 452 21.32 14.30 6.54
CA LYS A 452 21.33 13.21 5.55
C LYS A 452 21.79 11.88 6.14
N ASP A 453 22.91 11.88 6.87
CA ASP A 453 23.43 10.66 7.51
C ASP A 453 22.45 10.07 8.54
N SER A 454 21.65 10.88 9.22
CA SER A 454 20.64 10.39 10.17
C SER A 454 19.48 9.72 9.44
N ILE A 455 19.06 10.28 8.30
CA ILE A 455 18.03 9.70 7.45
C ILE A 455 18.50 8.34 6.91
N GLU A 456 19.69 8.31 6.32
CA GLU A 456 20.23 7.11 5.67
C GLU A 456 20.56 6.00 6.66
N THR A 457 21.19 6.30 7.80
CA THR A 457 21.51 5.28 8.82
C THR A 457 20.25 4.69 9.46
N LEU A 458 19.19 5.48 9.65
CA LEU A 458 17.92 4.95 10.15
C LEU A 458 17.27 4.04 9.10
N LEU A 459 17.17 4.45 7.84
CA LEU A 459 16.65 3.62 6.75
C LEU A 459 17.44 2.31 6.60
N ASP A 460 18.77 2.40 6.58
CA ASP A 460 19.65 1.24 6.48
C ASP A 460 19.48 0.28 7.66
N SER A 461 19.25 0.78 8.88
CA SER A 461 19.02 -0.08 10.05
C SER A 461 17.80 -1.02 9.90
N TYR A 462 16.85 -0.64 9.02
CA TYR A 462 15.68 -1.44 8.63
C TYR A 462 15.85 -2.12 7.27
N GLY A 463 16.98 -1.97 6.59
CA GLY A 463 17.20 -2.49 5.24
C GLY A 463 16.47 -1.71 4.15
N LEU A 464 15.96 -0.50 4.43
CA LEU A 464 15.17 0.31 3.51
C LEU A 464 15.98 1.33 2.68
N LEU A 465 17.31 1.41 2.83
CA LEU A 465 18.18 2.24 1.97
C LEU A 465 18.44 1.56 0.61
N LEU A 466 17.36 1.30 -0.13
CA LEU A 466 17.33 0.49 -1.36
C LEU A 466 17.76 1.26 -2.62
N PHE A 467 17.80 2.59 -2.55
CA PHE A 467 18.00 3.49 -3.69
C PHE A 467 19.40 4.13 -3.71
N SER A 468 19.86 4.55 -4.90
CA SER A 468 21.20 5.13 -5.10
C SER A 468 21.22 6.66 -5.03
N THR A 469 20.10 7.31 -5.35
CA THR A 469 19.92 8.76 -5.32
C THR A 469 18.56 9.11 -4.74
N TYR A 470 18.39 10.37 -4.33
CA TYR A 470 17.10 10.87 -3.83
C TYR A 470 16.07 11.13 -4.94
N ASN A 471 16.42 10.95 -6.23
CA ASN A 471 15.54 11.15 -7.39
C ASN A 471 14.78 12.50 -7.33
N GLU A 472 15.52 13.61 -7.24
CA GLU A 472 14.96 14.95 -7.04
C GLU A 472 14.40 15.55 -8.33
N ASN A 473 14.77 15.02 -9.49
CA ASN A 473 14.36 15.47 -10.82
C ASN A 473 13.17 14.69 -11.44
N GLY A 474 12.69 13.63 -10.77
CA GLY A 474 11.44 12.94 -11.14
C GLY A 474 11.52 12.08 -12.40
N GLY A 475 10.38 11.49 -12.78
CA GLY A 475 10.28 10.47 -13.84
C GLY A 475 9.82 11.00 -15.21
N ASN A 476 9.67 12.31 -15.40
CA ASN A 476 9.12 12.88 -16.63
C ASN A 476 9.92 12.52 -17.89
N ALA A 477 9.24 12.23 -19.00
CA ALA A 477 9.89 11.94 -20.27
C ALA A 477 10.69 13.11 -20.90
N ILE A 478 10.39 14.36 -20.54
CA ILE A 478 11.01 15.58 -21.09
C ILE A 478 11.97 16.20 -20.09
N THR A 479 11.54 16.38 -18.84
CA THR A 479 12.27 17.09 -17.78
C THR A 479 12.99 16.17 -16.82
N GLY A 480 12.66 14.87 -16.81
CA GLY A 480 13.41 13.88 -16.03
C GLY A 480 14.86 13.86 -16.50
N HIS A 481 15.78 13.63 -15.55
CA HIS A 481 17.22 13.77 -15.75
C HIS A 481 17.73 15.20 -16.05
N LEU A 482 16.88 16.22 -16.18
CA LEU A 482 17.30 17.61 -16.33
C LEU A 482 17.43 18.28 -14.95
N GLY A 483 18.29 19.30 -14.86
CA GLY A 483 18.44 20.13 -13.65
C GLY A 483 19.72 19.85 -12.85
N ALA A 484 19.68 20.15 -11.54
CA ALA A 484 20.79 19.91 -10.64
C ALA A 484 21.04 18.41 -10.47
N THR A 485 22.31 18.01 -10.28
CA THR A 485 22.67 16.61 -10.03
C THR A 485 21.93 16.09 -8.80
N ASN A 486 21.23 14.96 -8.96
CA ASN A 486 20.54 14.32 -7.86
C ASN A 486 21.50 14.03 -6.71
N THR A 487 21.03 14.29 -5.49
CA THR A 487 21.78 13.94 -4.29
C THR A 487 21.96 12.42 -4.27
N SER A 488 23.20 11.94 -4.35
CA SER A 488 23.53 10.53 -4.19
C SER A 488 23.52 10.14 -2.72
N ILE A 489 23.21 8.88 -2.40
CA ILE A 489 23.35 8.39 -1.03
C ILE A 489 24.82 8.38 -0.59
N THR A 490 25.09 8.37 0.72
CA THR A 490 26.45 8.13 1.21
C THR A 490 26.71 6.62 1.28
N PRO A 491 27.62 6.04 0.47
CA PRO A 491 27.77 4.58 0.38
C PRO A 491 28.13 3.89 1.71
N SER A 492 28.87 4.56 2.59
CA SER A 492 29.23 4.03 3.90
C SER A 492 28.05 3.91 4.88
N ASN A 493 26.92 4.58 4.59
CA ASN A 493 25.72 4.47 5.41
C ASN A 493 24.89 3.23 5.04
N ARG A 494 25.18 2.56 3.91
CA ARG A 494 24.52 1.33 3.48
C ARG A 494 25.27 0.10 4.00
N VAL A 495 24.95 -0.34 5.22
CA VAL A 495 25.60 -1.48 5.90
C VAL A 495 24.70 -2.72 5.89
N LYS A 496 23.39 -2.54 6.11
CA LYS A 496 22.41 -3.63 6.21
C LYS A 496 21.57 -3.81 4.96
N SER A 497 21.26 -2.73 4.24
CA SER A 497 20.55 -2.81 2.96
C SER A 497 21.43 -3.50 1.92
N VAL A 498 20.98 -4.65 1.43
CA VAL A 498 21.64 -5.40 0.35
C VAL A 498 20.86 -5.20 -0.95
N THR A 499 21.56 -4.84 -2.02
CA THR A 499 20.99 -4.77 -3.37
C THR A 499 21.51 -5.91 -4.25
N ILE A 500 20.66 -6.41 -5.15
CA ILE A 500 20.96 -7.57 -6.01
C ILE A 500 20.70 -7.19 -7.48
N PRO A 501 21.59 -7.56 -8.43
CA PRO A 501 21.32 -7.32 -9.85
C PRO A 501 20.13 -8.12 -10.37
N LYS A 502 19.30 -7.54 -11.24
CA LYS A 502 18.13 -8.19 -11.86
C LYS A 502 18.50 -9.44 -12.66
N SER A 503 19.73 -9.52 -13.16
CA SER A 503 20.27 -10.73 -13.81
C SER A 503 20.31 -11.97 -12.90
N LYS A 504 20.13 -11.80 -11.59
CA LYS A 504 20.13 -12.90 -10.62
C LYS A 504 18.77 -13.59 -10.46
N ILE A 505 17.67 -12.99 -10.92
CA ILE A 505 16.38 -13.68 -10.95
C ILE A 505 16.21 -14.36 -12.30
N LYS A 506 15.70 -15.58 -12.29
CA LYS A 506 15.39 -16.35 -13.51
C LYS A 506 14.18 -17.25 -13.27
N LEU A 507 13.51 -17.65 -14.35
CA LEU A 507 12.56 -18.74 -14.31
C LEU A 507 13.32 -20.06 -14.05
N VAL A 508 12.77 -20.93 -13.21
CA VAL A 508 13.27 -22.30 -13.08
C VAL A 508 13.18 -22.99 -14.44
N SER A 509 14.26 -23.63 -14.89
CA SER A 509 14.30 -24.33 -16.19
C SER A 509 15.21 -25.56 -16.14
N GLY A 510 14.85 -26.60 -16.90
CA GLY A 510 15.57 -27.88 -16.99
C GLY A 510 14.65 -29.10 -16.96
N ASP A 511 15.15 -30.26 -17.39
CA ASP A 511 14.37 -31.50 -17.45
C ASP A 511 13.85 -31.91 -16.07
N GLY A 512 12.54 -32.10 -15.96
CA GLY A 512 11.86 -32.50 -14.73
C GLY A 512 11.69 -31.38 -13.68
N LEU A 513 12.10 -30.15 -14.00
CA LEU A 513 11.85 -28.98 -13.14
C LEU A 513 10.57 -28.26 -13.55
N ILE A 514 9.82 -27.78 -12.56
CA ILE A 514 8.56 -27.08 -12.77
C ILE A 514 8.85 -25.58 -12.89
N SER A 515 8.65 -25.03 -14.10
CA SER A 515 8.76 -23.60 -14.38
C SER A 515 7.52 -22.80 -13.94
N GLY A 516 6.35 -23.45 -13.85
CA GLY A 516 5.13 -22.85 -13.35
C GLY A 516 4.08 -23.90 -13.02
N PHE A 517 3.20 -23.57 -12.08
CA PHE A 517 2.07 -24.38 -11.63
C PHE A 517 0.81 -23.88 -12.34
N ILE A 518 0.12 -24.80 -13.03
CA ILE A 518 -1.04 -24.48 -13.86
C ILE A 518 -2.31 -24.90 -13.11
N PHE A 519 -3.27 -23.97 -13.03
CA PHE A 519 -4.57 -24.14 -12.41
C PHE A 519 -5.67 -23.96 -13.46
N ASP A 520 -6.38 -25.03 -13.77
CA ASP A 520 -7.46 -25.04 -14.76
C ASP A 520 -8.73 -25.75 -14.23
N GLY A 521 -8.76 -26.11 -12.95
CA GLY A 521 -9.91 -26.77 -12.33
C GLY A 521 -11.15 -25.88 -12.32
N ARG A 522 -12.27 -26.37 -12.86
CA ARG A 522 -13.51 -25.57 -13.01
C ARG A 522 -13.95 -24.85 -11.74
N THR A 523 -14.04 -25.57 -10.61
CA THR A 523 -14.52 -24.97 -9.35
C THR A 523 -13.55 -23.93 -8.81
N GLU A 524 -12.24 -24.18 -8.92
CA GLU A 524 -11.21 -23.25 -8.48
C GLU A 524 -11.23 -21.97 -9.31
N MET A 525 -11.32 -22.09 -10.64
CA MET A 525 -11.35 -20.93 -11.54
C MET A 525 -12.66 -20.14 -11.43
N GLN A 526 -13.80 -20.80 -11.18
CA GLN A 526 -15.06 -20.10 -10.90
C GLN A 526 -14.97 -19.28 -9.60
N ASN A 527 -14.35 -19.86 -8.55
CA ASN A 527 -14.13 -19.15 -7.30
C ASN A 527 -13.16 -17.99 -7.47
N ALA A 528 -12.06 -18.19 -8.22
CA ALA A 528 -11.11 -17.13 -8.54
C ALA A 528 -11.80 -15.97 -9.27
N LEU A 529 -12.52 -16.26 -10.36
CA LEU A 529 -13.22 -15.23 -11.13
C LEU A 529 -14.25 -14.48 -10.27
N LYS A 530 -15.00 -15.19 -9.43
CA LYS A 530 -15.96 -14.57 -8.50
C LYS A 530 -15.26 -13.63 -7.51
N ASN A 531 -14.11 -14.02 -6.96
CA ASN A 531 -13.37 -13.20 -6.00
C ASN A 531 -12.74 -11.97 -6.67
N LEU A 532 -12.13 -12.14 -7.84
CA LEU A 532 -11.49 -11.07 -8.60
C LEU A 532 -12.52 -10.05 -9.13
N THR A 533 -13.69 -10.50 -9.57
CA THR A 533 -14.77 -9.60 -10.01
C THR A 533 -15.50 -8.96 -8.83
N GLY A 534 -15.71 -9.70 -7.74
CA GLY A 534 -16.35 -9.20 -6.52
C GLY A 534 -15.53 -8.12 -5.79
N SER A 535 -14.20 -8.16 -5.93
CA SER A 535 -13.27 -7.13 -5.43
C SER A 535 -13.03 -5.99 -6.43
N LEU A 536 -13.71 -6.01 -7.59
CA LEU A 536 -13.53 -5.04 -8.69
C LEU A 536 -12.10 -4.99 -9.28
N GLN A 537 -11.23 -5.96 -8.94
CA GLN A 537 -9.90 -6.09 -9.54
C GLN A 537 -10.02 -6.40 -11.03
N VAL A 538 -10.92 -7.33 -11.39
CA VAL A 538 -11.23 -7.69 -12.78
C VAL A 538 -12.60 -7.12 -13.15
N THR A 539 -12.62 -6.22 -14.13
CA THR A 539 -13.85 -5.59 -14.63
C THR A 539 -14.27 -6.12 -16.01
N GLU A 540 -13.35 -6.74 -16.75
CA GLU A 540 -13.57 -7.20 -18.11
C GLU A 540 -13.09 -8.64 -18.29
N VAL A 541 -13.98 -9.51 -18.77
CA VAL A 541 -13.71 -10.89 -19.19
C VAL A 541 -14.16 -11.02 -20.64
N SER A 542 -13.42 -11.78 -21.43
CA SER A 542 -13.75 -12.08 -22.82
C SER A 542 -15.17 -12.64 -22.95
N PRO A 543 -15.96 -12.20 -23.94
CA PRO A 543 -17.26 -12.78 -24.23
C PRO A 543 -17.19 -14.26 -24.66
N TYR A 544 -16.00 -14.74 -25.05
CA TYR A 544 -15.77 -16.14 -25.43
C TYR A 544 -15.42 -17.05 -24.25
N ILE A 545 -15.09 -16.47 -23.09
CA ILE A 545 -14.90 -17.21 -21.84
C ILE A 545 -16.23 -17.25 -21.09
N LYS A 546 -16.91 -18.40 -21.15
CA LYS A 546 -18.23 -18.57 -20.52
C LYS A 546 -18.11 -18.55 -19.00
N SER A 547 -18.98 -17.81 -18.31
CA SER A 547 -18.94 -17.65 -16.84
C SER A 547 -19.02 -18.95 -16.04
N ASN A 548 -19.61 -20.01 -16.60
CA ASN A 548 -19.65 -21.34 -15.97
C ASN A 548 -18.42 -22.21 -16.29
N LEU A 549 -17.44 -21.69 -17.03
CA LEU A 549 -16.16 -22.32 -17.36
C LEU A 549 -16.30 -23.81 -17.77
N PRO A 550 -17.08 -24.12 -18.82
CA PRO A 550 -17.42 -25.49 -19.16
C PRO A 550 -16.26 -26.27 -19.80
N LEU A 551 -15.19 -25.59 -20.22
CA LEU A 551 -14.04 -26.22 -20.84
C LEU A 551 -12.91 -26.51 -19.83
N ASN A 552 -12.82 -25.73 -18.76
CA ASN A 552 -11.96 -25.98 -17.61
C ASN A 552 -12.14 -27.39 -17.04
N ASN A 553 -11.08 -28.21 -17.10
CA ASN A 553 -11.18 -29.65 -16.86
C ASN A 553 -10.26 -30.19 -15.75
N GLY A 554 -9.30 -29.39 -15.25
CA GLY A 554 -8.40 -29.76 -14.16
C GLY A 554 -7.25 -30.70 -14.57
N ASN A 555 -6.83 -30.69 -15.84
CA ASN A 555 -5.74 -31.54 -16.33
C ASN A 555 -4.34 -30.98 -15.99
N GLY A 556 -4.25 -29.77 -15.42
CA GLY A 556 -2.99 -29.10 -15.11
C GLY A 556 -2.23 -28.63 -16.36
N LYS A 557 -2.95 -28.37 -17.45
CA LYS A 557 -2.40 -27.88 -18.73
C LYS A 557 -3.20 -26.67 -19.21
N VAL A 558 -2.71 -26.06 -20.28
CA VAL A 558 -3.42 -24.97 -20.97
C VAL A 558 -4.21 -25.58 -22.12
N SER A 559 -5.55 -25.54 -22.07
CA SER A 559 -6.41 -26.07 -23.12
C SER A 559 -7.30 -24.99 -23.76
N PRO A 560 -7.82 -25.20 -24.99
CA PRO A 560 -8.66 -24.23 -25.68
C PRO A 560 -9.94 -23.87 -24.91
N GLY A 561 -10.26 -22.59 -24.84
CA GLY A 561 -11.51 -22.06 -24.27
C GLY A 561 -11.55 -22.00 -22.73
N GLU A 562 -10.39 -22.12 -22.09
CA GLU A 562 -10.26 -22.10 -20.63
C GLU A 562 -9.86 -20.72 -20.08
N LEU A 563 -10.23 -20.50 -18.82
CA LEU A 563 -9.53 -19.55 -17.94
C LEU A 563 -8.46 -20.31 -17.18
N VAL A 564 -7.20 -19.92 -17.27
CA VAL A 564 -6.08 -20.63 -16.65
C VAL A 564 -5.32 -19.71 -15.71
N GLY A 565 -5.07 -20.16 -14.48
CA GLY A 565 -4.15 -19.53 -13.55
C GLY A 565 -2.75 -20.12 -13.67
N ILE A 566 -1.71 -19.29 -13.65
CA ILE A 566 -0.31 -19.73 -13.66
C ILE A 566 0.45 -19.04 -12.53
N ALA A 567 0.99 -19.84 -11.61
CA ALA A 567 1.97 -19.38 -10.62
C ALA A 567 3.38 -19.75 -11.08
N PHE A 568 4.25 -18.77 -11.26
CA PHE A 568 5.57 -18.97 -11.85
C PHE A 568 6.60 -19.35 -10.78
N ASN A 569 7.40 -20.37 -11.05
CA ASN A 569 8.46 -20.80 -10.14
C ASN A 569 9.76 -20.04 -10.48
N LEU A 570 9.99 -18.96 -9.75
CA LEU A 570 11.17 -18.10 -9.92
C LEU A 570 12.33 -18.61 -9.06
N TYR A 571 13.57 -18.41 -9.52
CA TYR A 571 14.79 -18.82 -8.82
C TYR A 571 15.69 -17.63 -8.54
N ASN A 572 16.07 -17.48 -7.27
CA ASN A 572 17.05 -16.51 -6.82
C ASN A 572 18.46 -17.11 -6.93
N ASN A 573 19.24 -16.69 -7.93
CA ASN A 573 20.62 -17.13 -8.16
C ASN A 573 21.67 -16.24 -7.46
N SER A 574 21.28 -15.56 -6.39
CA SER A 574 22.16 -14.75 -5.55
C SER A 574 22.38 -15.39 -4.18
N ASN A 575 23.39 -14.89 -3.46
CA ASN A 575 23.72 -15.35 -2.11
C ASN A 575 22.94 -14.63 -1.01
N THR A 576 21.93 -13.83 -1.37
CA THR A 576 21.14 -13.02 -0.46
C THR A 576 19.67 -13.09 -0.84
N ASP A 577 18.78 -12.87 0.12
CA ASP A 577 17.35 -12.98 -0.12
C ASP A 577 16.84 -11.85 -1.03
N MET A 578 15.96 -12.19 -1.97
CA MET A 578 15.22 -11.22 -2.79
C MET A 578 13.88 -10.94 -2.11
N GLY A 579 13.48 -9.67 -2.03
CA GLY A 579 12.18 -9.28 -1.53
C GLY A 579 11.36 -8.53 -2.57
N GLY A 580 10.04 -8.58 -2.45
CA GLY A 580 9.13 -7.74 -3.23
C GLY A 580 9.14 -8.07 -4.71
N ILE A 581 9.14 -9.35 -5.07
CA ILE A 581 9.25 -9.76 -6.46
C ILE A 581 7.90 -9.50 -7.14
N GLN A 582 7.89 -8.66 -8.17
CA GLN A 582 6.73 -8.39 -9.01
C GLN A 582 6.97 -9.00 -10.40
N LEU A 583 6.05 -9.85 -10.84
CA LEU A 583 6.01 -10.45 -12.17
C LEU A 583 4.83 -9.85 -12.95
N LEU A 584 5.08 -9.41 -14.18
CA LEU A 584 4.14 -8.69 -15.02
C LEU A 584 3.86 -9.45 -16.31
N ALA A 585 2.57 -9.57 -16.63
CA ALA A 585 1.99 -10.12 -17.86
C ALA A 585 1.18 -9.09 -18.65
N ASN A 586 1.13 -7.82 -18.20
CA ASN A 586 0.44 -6.77 -18.92
C ASN A 586 1.12 -6.50 -20.27
N ASP A 587 0.33 -6.05 -21.23
CA ASP A 587 0.79 -5.69 -22.57
C ASP A 587 1.93 -4.66 -22.48
N TRP A 588 2.95 -4.83 -23.32
CA TRP A 588 4.13 -3.97 -23.29
C TRP A 588 4.80 -3.82 -24.66
N ASP A 589 5.72 -2.87 -24.77
CA ASP A 589 6.37 -2.49 -26.02
C ASP A 589 7.52 -3.47 -26.35
N HIS A 590 7.19 -4.51 -27.12
CA HIS A 590 8.12 -5.61 -27.43
C HIS A 590 8.04 -6.17 -28.86
N MET A 591 7.25 -5.56 -29.76
CA MET A 591 7.07 -6.02 -31.13
C MET A 591 6.99 -4.86 -32.14
N LYS A 592 7.44 -5.14 -33.38
CA LYS A 592 7.34 -4.26 -34.54
C LYS A 592 6.55 -4.95 -35.65
N ASN A 593 5.39 -4.41 -36.02
CA ASN A 593 4.52 -4.97 -37.08
C ASN A 593 4.26 -6.49 -36.91
N ASP A 594 3.78 -6.88 -35.72
CA ASP A 594 3.56 -8.28 -35.32
C ASP A 594 4.82 -9.18 -35.44
N LYS A 595 6.03 -8.62 -35.41
CA LYS A 595 7.28 -9.37 -35.29
C LYS A 595 7.94 -9.03 -33.96
N PRO A 596 8.36 -10.02 -33.16
CA PRO A 596 8.99 -9.75 -31.88
C PRO A 596 10.35 -9.06 -32.06
N CYS A 597 10.64 -8.11 -31.17
CA CYS A 597 11.91 -7.40 -31.15
C CYS A 597 12.96 -8.21 -30.38
N ASN A 598 14.18 -8.32 -30.93
CA ASN A 598 15.29 -9.05 -30.32
C ASN A 598 16.38 -8.13 -29.74
N THR A 599 16.10 -6.84 -29.65
CA THR A 599 16.98 -5.77 -29.17
C THR A 599 17.13 -5.74 -27.65
N PHE A 600 16.38 -6.57 -26.92
CA PHE A 600 16.41 -6.63 -25.46
C PHE A 600 17.42 -7.65 -24.93
N GLU A 601 17.61 -7.66 -23.60
CA GLU A 601 18.66 -8.43 -22.94
C GLU A 601 18.57 -9.96 -23.10
N ASP A 602 17.39 -10.50 -23.41
CA ASP A 602 17.19 -11.93 -23.69
C ASP A 602 17.56 -12.31 -25.13
N ASN A 603 17.80 -11.33 -26.02
CA ASN A 603 18.18 -11.52 -27.43
C ASN A 603 17.28 -12.53 -28.16
N PHE A 604 16.00 -12.58 -27.80
CA PHE A 604 15.05 -13.58 -28.29
C PHE A 604 13.86 -12.91 -28.97
N PRO A 605 13.33 -13.48 -30.06
CA PRO A 605 13.90 -14.59 -30.84
C PRO A 605 15.05 -14.11 -31.75
N GLN A 606 15.77 -15.01 -32.39
CA GLN A 606 16.77 -14.67 -33.40
C GLN A 606 16.09 -14.29 -34.74
N SER A 607 16.83 -13.63 -35.65
CA SER A 607 16.30 -13.27 -36.97
C SER A 607 15.79 -14.48 -37.78
N ALA A 608 16.46 -15.63 -37.67
CA ALA A 608 16.03 -16.88 -38.28
C ALA A 608 14.71 -17.42 -37.69
N GLU A 609 14.41 -17.03 -36.45
CA GLU A 609 13.25 -17.46 -35.67
C GLU A 609 12.10 -16.45 -35.74
N GLY A 610 12.19 -15.42 -36.61
CA GLY A 610 11.09 -14.49 -36.87
C GLY A 610 11.23 -13.08 -36.28
N ALA A 611 12.38 -12.74 -35.69
CA ALA A 611 12.61 -11.42 -35.13
C ALA A 611 12.45 -10.28 -36.17
N ALA A 612 12.01 -9.12 -35.69
CA ALA A 612 12.00 -7.90 -36.47
C ALA A 612 13.43 -7.46 -36.85
N ASP A 613 13.59 -6.87 -38.03
CA ASP A 613 14.88 -6.28 -38.43
C ASP A 613 15.04 -4.90 -37.77
N SER A 614 16.03 -4.81 -36.89
CA SER A 614 16.42 -3.60 -36.14
C SER A 614 17.85 -3.15 -36.48
N SER A 615 18.48 -3.74 -37.51
CA SER A 615 19.90 -3.54 -37.82
C SER A 615 20.27 -2.10 -38.20
N THR A 616 19.29 -1.29 -38.59
CA THR A 616 19.44 0.12 -38.97
C THR A 616 18.91 1.11 -37.94
N GLU A 617 18.33 0.62 -36.84
CA GLU A 617 17.73 1.46 -35.81
C GLU A 617 18.79 2.04 -34.86
N ALA A 618 18.57 3.26 -34.39
CA ALA A 618 19.36 3.82 -33.29
C ALA A 618 18.96 3.18 -31.96
N ASN A 619 19.86 3.16 -30.97
CA ASN A 619 19.56 2.71 -29.60
C ASN A 619 19.96 3.80 -28.59
N PRO A 620 18.99 4.47 -27.92
CA PRO A 620 17.54 4.39 -28.16
C PRO A 620 17.12 4.94 -29.52
N SER A 621 16.00 4.45 -30.08
CA SER A 621 15.35 5.05 -31.25
C SER A 621 14.42 6.19 -30.81
N LEU A 622 14.26 7.18 -31.69
CA LEU A 622 13.31 8.28 -31.55
C LEU A 622 12.13 8.16 -32.52
N ILE A 623 12.08 7.06 -33.29
CA ILE A 623 11.07 6.82 -34.31
C ILE A 623 10.05 5.81 -33.75
N PRO A 624 8.78 6.21 -33.53
CA PRO A 624 7.72 5.28 -33.16
C PRO A 624 7.62 4.10 -34.14
N GLY A 625 7.47 2.89 -33.60
CA GLY A 625 7.39 1.61 -34.29
C GLY A 625 8.73 0.89 -34.48
N ASP A 626 9.85 1.48 -34.04
CA ASP A 626 11.14 0.82 -34.02
C ASP A 626 11.32 -0.05 -32.77
N CYS A 627 12.03 -1.16 -32.89
CA CYS A 627 12.30 -2.06 -31.77
C CYS A 627 13.15 -1.47 -30.64
N ASN A 628 13.84 -0.35 -30.89
CA ASN A 628 14.60 0.40 -29.90
C ASN A 628 13.85 1.67 -29.41
N PHE A 629 12.63 1.91 -29.88
CA PHE A 629 11.75 2.95 -29.35
C PHE A 629 10.96 2.37 -28.17
N ILE A 630 10.65 3.20 -27.18
CA ILE A 630 9.76 2.85 -26.06
C ILE A 630 8.67 3.90 -26.00
N THR A 631 7.41 3.48 -26.01
CA THR A 631 6.26 4.39 -25.97
C THR A 631 6.22 5.31 -24.75
N ARG A 632 5.79 6.56 -24.97
CA ARG A 632 5.58 7.56 -23.89
C ARG A 632 4.14 7.66 -23.40
N THR A 633 3.20 6.98 -24.05
CA THR A 633 1.76 7.14 -23.83
C THR A 633 1.01 5.82 -23.72
N MET A 634 1.66 4.77 -23.20
CA MET A 634 1.07 3.42 -23.08
C MET A 634 0.52 2.90 -24.43
N GLY A 635 1.26 3.11 -25.52
CA GLY A 635 0.90 2.61 -26.86
C GLY A 635 -0.20 3.40 -27.56
N ASN A 636 -0.36 4.69 -27.23
CA ASN A 636 -1.29 5.59 -27.93
C ASN A 636 -0.57 6.54 -28.90
N GLU A 637 0.72 6.33 -29.18
CA GLU A 637 1.45 7.10 -30.19
C GLU A 637 1.21 6.51 -31.58
N ALA A 638 1.20 7.34 -32.62
CA ALA A 638 0.94 6.85 -33.96
C ALA A 638 2.03 5.85 -34.42
N ASN A 639 1.61 4.66 -34.85
CA ASN A 639 2.47 3.54 -35.23
C ASN A 639 3.24 2.88 -34.06
N GLU A 640 2.83 3.16 -32.82
CA GLU A 640 3.35 2.50 -31.64
C GLU A 640 2.21 1.90 -30.84
N ASP A 641 2.29 0.61 -30.56
CA ASP A 641 1.22 -0.10 -29.87
C ASP A 641 1.84 -1.04 -28.84
N LEU A 642 1.16 -1.21 -27.71
CA LEU A 642 1.49 -2.31 -26.82
C LEU A 642 1.01 -3.64 -27.42
N TYR A 643 1.77 -4.70 -27.20
CA TYR A 643 1.42 -6.06 -27.63
C TYR A 643 1.26 -6.97 -26.41
N PRO A 644 0.39 -7.98 -26.49
CA PRO A 644 0.23 -8.95 -25.42
C PRO A 644 1.51 -9.76 -25.24
N VAL A 645 1.79 -10.13 -23.99
CA VAL A 645 3.03 -10.83 -23.63
C VAL A 645 3.23 -12.14 -24.40
N CYS A 646 2.16 -12.80 -24.81
CA CYS A 646 2.19 -14.06 -25.52
C CYS A 646 2.27 -13.90 -27.04
N MET A 647 3.36 -14.40 -27.61
CA MET A 647 3.55 -14.61 -29.05
C MET A 647 3.32 -16.08 -29.40
N VAL A 648 3.04 -16.33 -30.67
CA VAL A 648 2.65 -17.65 -31.19
C VAL A 648 3.63 -18.14 -32.23
N GLU A 649 3.88 -19.44 -32.21
CA GLU A 649 4.68 -20.12 -33.20
C GLU A 649 3.87 -20.36 -34.48
N ILE A 650 4.35 -19.86 -35.61
CA ILE A 650 3.73 -20.03 -36.94
C ILE A 650 4.68 -20.78 -37.87
N GLY A 651 4.17 -21.82 -38.54
CA GLY A 651 4.89 -22.45 -39.65
C GLY A 651 4.96 -21.52 -40.86
N ASP A 652 6.13 -21.33 -41.43
CA ASP A 652 6.34 -20.67 -42.73
C ASP A 652 6.89 -21.70 -43.73
N ASP A 653 6.98 -21.35 -45.02
CA ASP A 653 7.33 -22.30 -46.09
C ASP A 653 8.68 -23.02 -45.87
N ASP A 654 9.62 -22.38 -45.14
CA ASP A 654 10.99 -22.88 -44.91
C ASP A 654 11.36 -23.09 -43.42
N ALA A 655 10.59 -22.58 -42.46
CA ALA A 655 10.91 -22.65 -41.02
C ALA A 655 9.72 -22.28 -40.12
N THR A 656 9.76 -22.71 -38.87
CA THR A 656 8.85 -22.21 -37.82
C THR A 656 9.38 -20.90 -37.23
N LYS A 657 8.50 -19.91 -37.06
CA LYS A 657 8.84 -18.55 -36.62
C LYS A 657 7.90 -18.06 -35.53
N TRP A 658 8.39 -17.19 -34.66
CA TRP A 658 7.57 -16.49 -33.68
C TRP A 658 6.94 -15.23 -34.30
N ALA A 659 5.66 -15.01 -34.01
CA ALA A 659 4.91 -13.87 -34.52
C ALA A 659 3.85 -13.40 -33.50
N GLY A 660 3.34 -12.18 -33.72
CA GLY A 660 2.18 -11.68 -33.00
C GLY A 660 0.93 -12.50 -33.32
N GLN A 661 -0.03 -12.54 -32.39
CA GLN A 661 -1.21 -13.39 -32.51
C GLN A 661 -2.10 -13.01 -33.71
N GLU A 662 -2.11 -11.73 -34.10
CA GLU A 662 -2.82 -11.24 -35.29
C GLU A 662 -2.37 -11.93 -36.58
N LYS A 663 -1.05 -12.17 -36.75
CA LYS A 663 -0.55 -12.90 -37.93
C LYS A 663 -1.06 -14.33 -37.98
N PHE A 664 -1.17 -14.98 -36.83
CA PHE A 664 -1.71 -16.33 -36.75
C PHE A 664 -3.20 -16.34 -37.06
N ARG A 665 -3.97 -15.35 -36.56
CA ARG A 665 -5.39 -15.17 -36.92
C ARG A 665 -5.58 -15.05 -38.43
N GLN A 666 -4.80 -14.17 -39.07
CA GLN A 666 -4.84 -13.99 -40.52
C GLN A 666 -4.51 -15.27 -41.27
N LYS A 667 -3.51 -16.03 -40.80
CA LYS A 667 -3.13 -17.32 -41.39
C LYS A 667 -4.23 -18.38 -41.27
N LEU A 668 -4.97 -18.40 -40.17
CA LEU A 668 -6.13 -19.27 -39.99
C LEU A 668 -7.35 -18.82 -40.80
N GLY A 669 -7.34 -17.59 -41.35
CA GLY A 669 -8.51 -17.00 -41.99
C GLY A 669 -9.65 -16.75 -41.00
N MET A 670 -9.34 -16.57 -39.72
CA MET A 670 -10.34 -16.37 -38.67
C MET A 670 -10.84 -14.93 -38.68
N GLU A 671 -12.16 -14.71 -38.59
CA GLU A 671 -12.73 -13.36 -38.58
C GLU A 671 -12.31 -12.57 -37.31
N PRO A 672 -12.03 -11.25 -37.43
CA PRO A 672 -11.55 -10.42 -36.31
C PRO A 672 -12.42 -10.45 -35.04
N TYR A 673 -13.75 -10.50 -35.19
CA TYR A 673 -14.67 -10.48 -34.05
C TYR A 673 -14.62 -11.78 -33.21
N LEU A 674 -14.02 -12.85 -33.73
CA LEU A 674 -13.83 -14.13 -33.01
C LEU A 674 -12.60 -14.11 -32.09
N CYS A 675 -11.82 -13.02 -32.07
CA CYS A 675 -10.77 -12.82 -31.09
C CYS A 675 -11.33 -12.70 -29.67
N LEU A 676 -10.51 -13.01 -28.65
CA LEU A 676 -10.90 -12.90 -27.24
C LEU A 676 -11.47 -11.53 -26.86
N SER A 677 -11.05 -10.45 -27.51
CA SER A 677 -11.60 -9.10 -27.29
C SER A 677 -13.09 -8.97 -27.65
N GLY A 678 -13.59 -9.79 -28.58
CA GLY A 678 -14.90 -9.63 -29.21
C GLY A 678 -15.03 -8.38 -30.10
N ASP A 679 -13.95 -7.64 -30.30
CA ASP A 679 -13.90 -6.36 -31.01
C ASP A 679 -13.07 -6.53 -32.29
N ALA A 680 -13.68 -6.27 -33.44
CA ALA A 680 -13.04 -6.39 -34.74
C ALA A 680 -11.83 -5.44 -34.93
N THR A 681 -11.66 -4.45 -34.06
CA THR A 681 -10.53 -3.52 -34.05
C THR A 681 -9.40 -3.92 -33.10
N LYS A 682 -9.64 -4.86 -32.19
CA LYS A 682 -8.66 -5.33 -31.19
C LYS A 682 -8.31 -6.80 -31.45
N THR A 683 -7.30 -7.03 -32.26
CA THR A 683 -6.97 -8.39 -32.73
C THR A 683 -5.59 -8.89 -32.33
N LYS A 684 -4.84 -8.11 -31.55
CA LYS A 684 -3.48 -8.46 -31.13
C LYS A 684 -3.45 -9.49 -30.00
N ASP A 685 -4.47 -9.52 -29.16
CA ASP A 685 -4.72 -10.43 -28.03
C ASP A 685 -5.68 -11.58 -28.39
N CYS A 686 -5.65 -12.01 -29.65
CA CYS A 686 -6.72 -12.82 -30.24
C CYS A 686 -6.93 -14.21 -29.60
N PHE A 687 -5.85 -14.85 -29.14
CA PHE A 687 -5.85 -16.25 -28.73
C PHE A 687 -5.50 -16.45 -27.26
N VAL A 688 -4.49 -15.75 -26.74
CA VAL A 688 -4.08 -15.82 -25.34
C VAL A 688 -3.95 -14.41 -24.81
N ARG A 689 -4.73 -14.08 -23.78
CA ARG A 689 -4.77 -12.74 -23.17
C ARG A 689 -4.58 -12.85 -21.67
N ALA A 690 -3.71 -12.04 -21.08
CA ALA A 690 -3.66 -11.88 -19.63
C ALA A 690 -4.92 -11.15 -19.16
N LEU A 691 -5.56 -11.65 -18.10
CA LEU A 691 -6.79 -11.07 -17.58
C LEU A 691 -6.47 -9.73 -16.90
N LYS A 692 -6.94 -8.61 -17.46
CA LYS A 692 -6.65 -7.26 -16.95
C LYS A 692 -7.08 -7.14 -15.47
N GLY A 693 -6.15 -6.71 -14.62
CA GLY A 693 -6.34 -6.64 -13.15
C GLY A 693 -5.92 -7.91 -12.40
N ALA A 694 -5.63 -8.98 -13.12
CA ALA A 694 -5.00 -10.22 -12.63
C ALA A 694 -3.82 -10.63 -13.56
N ASP A 695 -3.21 -9.62 -14.18
CA ASP A 695 -2.13 -9.66 -15.16
C ASP A 695 -0.75 -9.46 -14.53
N HIS A 696 -0.67 -9.48 -13.20
CA HIS A 696 0.57 -9.42 -12.47
C HIS A 696 0.48 -10.22 -11.18
N ALA A 697 1.63 -10.66 -10.69
CA ALA A 697 1.77 -11.39 -9.45
C ALA A 697 2.89 -10.81 -8.59
N TRP A 698 2.75 -11.00 -7.29
CA TRP A 698 3.72 -10.62 -6.28
C TRP A 698 4.16 -11.85 -5.49
N PHE A 699 5.43 -11.87 -5.10
CA PHE A 699 5.99 -12.83 -4.16
C PHE A 699 6.75 -12.05 -3.10
N ALA A 700 6.45 -12.28 -1.83
CA ALA A 700 7.06 -11.53 -0.74
C ALA A 700 8.57 -11.70 -0.76
N LYS A 701 9.04 -12.94 -0.81
CA LYS A 701 10.45 -13.24 -0.63
C LYS A 701 10.85 -14.54 -1.32
N ILE A 702 12.04 -14.55 -1.91
CA ILE A 702 12.72 -15.76 -2.38
C ILE A 702 14.08 -15.86 -1.70
N ASN A 703 14.30 -16.94 -0.96
CA ASN A 703 15.53 -17.18 -0.23
C ASN A 703 16.74 -17.29 -1.18
N ALA A 704 17.93 -16.94 -0.68
CA ALA A 704 19.19 -17.10 -1.42
C ALA A 704 19.36 -18.52 -1.98
N ASN A 705 19.73 -18.64 -3.27
CA ASN A 705 19.96 -19.90 -3.96
C ASN A 705 18.77 -20.89 -3.94
N LYS A 706 17.53 -20.39 -3.80
CA LYS A 706 16.29 -21.17 -3.76
C LYS A 706 15.31 -20.77 -4.85
N SER A 707 14.40 -21.69 -5.16
CA SER A 707 13.19 -21.36 -5.91
C SER A 707 12.14 -20.71 -5.00
N TRP A 708 11.12 -20.10 -5.60
CA TRP A 708 9.96 -19.63 -4.85
C TRP A 708 9.25 -20.79 -4.16
N GLU A 709 9.06 -21.93 -4.85
CA GLU A 709 8.49 -23.14 -4.25
C GLU A 709 9.21 -23.57 -2.96
N ASP A 710 10.55 -23.49 -2.94
CA ASP A 710 11.37 -23.81 -1.77
C ASP A 710 11.30 -22.74 -0.64
N SER A 711 10.80 -21.55 -0.95
CA SER A 711 10.75 -20.39 -0.05
C SER A 711 9.33 -20.06 0.44
N ALA A 712 8.32 -20.52 -0.28
CA ALA A 712 6.92 -20.20 -0.07
C ALA A 712 6.39 -20.74 1.28
N PRO A 713 5.33 -20.11 1.83
CA PRO A 713 4.52 -20.75 2.85
C PRO A 713 4.05 -22.12 2.39
N LEU A 714 4.02 -23.09 3.31
CA LEU A 714 3.53 -24.44 3.01
C LEU A 714 2.06 -24.55 3.38
N SER A 715 1.30 -25.25 2.54
CA SER A 715 -0.10 -25.55 2.83
C SER A 715 -0.24 -26.34 4.15
N LYS A 716 -1.37 -26.17 4.84
CA LYS A 716 -1.62 -26.83 6.15
C LYS A 716 -1.65 -28.36 6.06
N ASP A 717 -2.02 -28.91 4.89
CA ASP A 717 -2.33 -30.33 4.71
C ASP A 717 -1.33 -31.06 3.78
N SER A 718 -0.42 -30.33 3.14
CA SER A 718 0.59 -30.88 2.22
C SER A 718 1.93 -30.16 2.37
N LYS A 719 3.03 -30.84 2.02
CA LYS A 719 4.36 -30.20 1.87
C LYS A 719 4.50 -29.45 0.55
N THR A 720 3.40 -28.90 0.03
CA THR A 720 3.40 -28.12 -1.22
C THR A 720 3.24 -26.64 -0.88
N PRO A 721 3.66 -25.72 -1.79
CA PRO A 721 3.41 -24.31 -1.62
C PRO A 721 1.92 -24.01 -1.41
N GLU A 722 1.64 -23.06 -0.52
CA GLU A 722 0.35 -22.40 -0.43
C GLU A 722 0.28 -21.31 -1.51
N PHE A 723 -0.75 -21.38 -2.35
CA PHE A 723 -0.96 -20.39 -3.41
C PHE A 723 -2.09 -19.45 -3.00
N ASN A 724 -1.84 -18.16 -3.18
CA ASN A 724 -2.86 -17.12 -3.09
C ASN A 724 -3.06 -16.47 -4.47
N TYR A 725 -4.14 -15.69 -4.65
CA TYR A 725 -4.39 -15.04 -5.94
C TYR A 725 -3.35 -13.97 -6.28
N SER A 726 -2.65 -13.40 -5.29
CA SER A 726 -1.53 -12.49 -5.54
C SER A 726 -0.32 -13.17 -6.18
N ASN A 727 -0.14 -14.49 -6.07
CA ASN A 727 0.97 -15.22 -6.71
C ASN A 727 0.61 -15.79 -8.10
N ILE A 728 -0.64 -15.64 -8.55
CA ILE A 728 -1.16 -16.28 -9.75
C ILE A 728 -1.52 -15.22 -10.78
N ILE A 729 -1.03 -15.40 -12.01
CA ILE A 729 -1.44 -14.60 -13.16
C ILE A 729 -2.49 -15.40 -13.93
N PHE A 730 -3.58 -14.76 -14.31
CA PHE A 730 -4.69 -15.39 -15.01
C PHE A 730 -4.64 -15.08 -16.50
N PHE A 731 -4.87 -16.10 -17.32
CA PHE A 731 -4.92 -16.03 -18.77
C PHE A 731 -6.24 -16.58 -19.30
N GLU A 732 -6.78 -15.89 -20.29
CA GLU A 732 -7.89 -16.35 -21.11
C GLU A 732 -7.34 -17.00 -22.37
N VAL A 733 -7.85 -18.20 -22.69
CA VAL A 733 -7.38 -19.02 -23.80
C VAL A 733 -8.55 -19.24 -24.76
N SER A 734 -8.39 -18.84 -26.02
CA SER A 734 -9.44 -18.95 -27.03
C SER A 734 -9.78 -20.40 -27.37
N GLU A 735 -11.07 -20.70 -27.54
CA GLU A 735 -11.53 -22.01 -28.04
C GLU A 735 -11.16 -22.25 -29.51
N HIS A 736 -10.72 -21.21 -30.22
CA HIS A 736 -10.35 -21.28 -31.63
C HIS A 736 -8.87 -21.62 -31.86
N ILE A 737 -8.11 -21.91 -30.80
CA ILE A 737 -6.71 -22.35 -30.92
C ILE A 737 -6.68 -23.83 -31.35
N PRO A 738 -6.01 -24.16 -32.46
CA PRO A 738 -5.76 -25.57 -32.81
C PRO A 738 -4.87 -26.24 -31.75
N PRO A 739 -5.22 -27.43 -31.23
CA PRO A 739 -4.35 -28.18 -30.35
C PRO A 739 -2.97 -28.44 -30.97
N GLY A 740 -1.92 -28.36 -30.16
CA GLY A 740 -0.52 -28.43 -30.60
C GLY A 740 0.10 -27.08 -30.96
N THR A 741 -0.64 -25.96 -30.84
CA THR A 741 -0.09 -24.62 -31.05
C THR A 741 0.80 -24.20 -29.88
N SER A 742 2.05 -23.81 -30.17
CA SER A 742 3.00 -23.33 -29.18
C SER A 742 2.89 -21.83 -28.96
N PHE A 743 2.95 -21.41 -27.70
CA PHE A 743 3.04 -20.01 -27.29
C PHE A 743 4.29 -19.78 -26.46
N ASN A 744 4.84 -18.57 -26.57
CA ASN A 744 5.86 -18.05 -25.68
C ASN A 744 5.36 -16.72 -25.10
N CYS A 745 5.17 -16.69 -23.79
CA CYS A 745 4.83 -15.47 -23.07
C CYS A 745 6.11 -14.83 -22.51
N ARG A 746 6.42 -13.65 -23.04
CA ARG A 746 7.59 -12.86 -22.71
C ARG A 746 7.23 -11.87 -21.59
N MET A 747 7.44 -12.31 -20.36
CA MET A 747 7.02 -11.63 -19.14
C MET A 747 8.15 -10.75 -18.60
N ARG A 748 7.79 -9.81 -17.71
CA ARG A 748 8.73 -8.85 -17.11
C ARG A 748 8.76 -9.00 -15.59
N ILE A 749 9.96 -9.00 -15.00
CA ILE A 749 10.15 -9.16 -13.55
C ILE A 749 10.97 -8.01 -12.99
N ARG A 750 10.60 -7.53 -11.81
CA ARG A 750 11.45 -6.69 -10.95
C ARG A 750 11.29 -7.08 -9.48
N PHE A 751 12.13 -6.52 -8.62
CA PHE A 751 12.03 -6.72 -7.17
C PHE A 751 12.63 -5.54 -6.39
N SER A 752 12.20 -5.28 -5.16
CA SER A 752 12.46 -3.99 -4.50
C SER A 752 13.89 -3.79 -4.02
N ASN A 753 14.60 -4.85 -3.63
CA ASN A 753 16.05 -4.78 -3.37
C ASN A 753 16.91 -5.01 -4.61
N CYS A 754 16.42 -4.61 -5.78
CA CYS A 754 17.15 -4.72 -7.04
C CYS A 754 18.03 -3.50 -7.31
N SER A 755 19.30 -3.73 -7.64
CA SER A 755 20.25 -2.63 -7.89
C SER A 755 20.00 -1.87 -9.21
N ASP A 756 19.31 -2.49 -10.15
CA ASP A 756 19.16 -2.05 -11.55
C ASP A 756 17.74 -2.30 -12.09
N CYS A 757 16.72 -2.39 -11.22
CA CYS A 757 15.31 -2.46 -11.62
C CYS A 757 14.58 -1.11 -11.51
N PHE A 758 15.20 -0.12 -10.88
CA PHE A 758 14.66 1.23 -10.73
C PHE A 758 15.70 2.28 -11.09
N THR A 759 16.97 2.01 -10.79
CA THR A 759 18.12 2.85 -11.13
C THR A 759 18.66 2.51 -12.51
N ASP A 760 18.81 3.52 -13.37
CA ASP A 760 19.49 3.41 -14.66
C ASP A 760 21.02 3.38 -14.45
N THR A 761 21.54 2.17 -14.35
CA THR A 761 22.99 1.92 -14.20
C THR A 761 23.81 2.27 -15.44
N GLY A 762 23.17 2.55 -16.57
CA GLY A 762 23.83 3.06 -17.78
C GLY A 762 24.25 4.52 -17.66
N ARG A 763 23.68 5.25 -16.70
CA ARG A 763 24.01 6.67 -16.45
C ARG A 763 25.08 6.83 -15.39
N SER A 764 25.91 7.86 -15.56
CA SER A 764 26.97 8.20 -14.59
C SER A 764 26.44 8.77 -13.28
N ASP A 765 25.23 9.33 -13.28
CA ASP A 765 24.57 9.91 -12.10
C ASP A 765 23.73 8.90 -11.30
N LEU A 766 23.58 7.67 -11.81
CA LEU A 766 22.79 6.59 -11.19
C LEU A 766 21.36 7.04 -10.87
N ASP A 767 20.79 7.84 -11.76
CA ASP A 767 19.41 8.29 -11.65
C ASP A 767 18.41 7.16 -11.91
N ASN A 768 17.15 7.34 -11.52
CA ASN A 768 16.11 6.36 -11.76
C ASN A 768 15.66 6.36 -13.24
N TYR A 769 15.19 5.22 -13.74
CA TYR A 769 14.48 5.15 -15.03
C TYR A 769 13.30 6.12 -15.06
N LEU A 770 13.06 6.72 -16.23
CA LEU A 770 11.90 7.57 -16.47
C LEU A 770 10.63 6.71 -16.55
N ASP A 771 9.49 7.30 -16.20
CA ASP A 771 8.23 6.56 -16.03
C ASP A 771 7.82 5.83 -17.32
N TYR A 772 8.07 6.43 -18.48
CA TYR A 772 7.73 5.79 -19.76
C TYR A 772 8.57 4.54 -20.06
N GLU A 773 9.76 4.41 -19.50
CA GLU A 773 10.64 3.26 -19.76
C GLU A 773 10.10 1.97 -19.14
N TYR A 774 9.20 2.09 -18.16
CA TYR A 774 8.47 0.96 -17.58
C TYR A 774 7.40 0.40 -18.53
N THR A 775 7.11 1.02 -19.67
CA THR A 775 6.31 0.38 -20.73
C THR A 775 7.14 -0.59 -21.58
N GLY A 776 8.48 -0.55 -21.45
CA GLY A 776 9.44 -1.36 -22.18
C GLY A 776 10.15 -2.41 -21.33
N ASN A 777 11.40 -2.71 -21.71
CA ASN A 777 12.24 -3.73 -21.08
C ASN A 777 13.16 -3.23 -19.95
N ARG A 778 13.45 -1.93 -19.90
CA ARG A 778 14.63 -1.40 -19.19
C ARG A 778 14.65 -1.63 -17.67
N PRO A 779 13.58 -1.38 -16.91
CA PRO A 779 13.58 -1.64 -15.47
C PRO A 779 13.38 -3.13 -15.12
N TYR A 780 13.21 -4.00 -16.12
CA TYR A 780 12.80 -5.39 -15.88
C TYR A 780 13.84 -6.41 -16.33
N LYS A 781 13.80 -7.56 -15.68
CA LYS A 781 14.34 -8.82 -16.17
C LYS A 781 13.29 -9.48 -17.05
N ILE A 782 13.61 -9.77 -18.31
CA ILE A 782 12.71 -10.53 -19.19
C ILE A 782 12.85 -12.03 -18.90
N ILE A 783 11.72 -12.72 -18.78
CA ILE A 783 11.65 -14.19 -18.80
C ILE A 783 10.73 -14.68 -19.91
N ASN A 784 11.04 -15.85 -20.46
CA ASN A 784 10.24 -16.50 -21.48
C ASN A 784 9.60 -17.75 -20.88
N PHE A 785 8.26 -17.80 -20.89
CA PHE A 785 7.50 -18.98 -20.46
C PHE A 785 6.81 -19.59 -21.68
N GLN A 786 7.17 -20.83 -22.00
CA GLN A 786 6.63 -21.53 -23.16
C GLN A 786 5.66 -22.61 -22.73
N PHE A 787 4.55 -22.72 -23.45
CA PHE A 787 3.60 -23.81 -23.31
C PHE A 787 3.02 -24.18 -24.66
N VAL A 788 2.50 -25.40 -24.73
CA VAL A 788 1.75 -25.89 -25.88
C VAL A 788 0.30 -26.02 -25.45
N VAL A 789 -0.62 -25.48 -26.24
CA VAL A 789 -2.04 -25.69 -26.02
C VAL A 789 -2.36 -27.14 -26.37
N THR A 790 -2.81 -27.92 -25.38
CA THR A 790 -3.07 -29.35 -25.53
C THR A 790 -4.54 -29.67 -25.31
N ASP A 791 -4.98 -30.75 -25.94
CA ASP A 791 -6.34 -31.33 -25.93
C ASP A 791 -7.31 -30.68 -26.93
#